data_AF-A0A0M0J3J9-F1
#
_entry.id   AF-A0A0M0J3J9-F1
#
_cell.length_a   1.000
_cell.length_b   1.000
_cell.length_c   1.000
_cell.angle_alpha   90.00
_cell.angle_beta   90.00
_cell.angle_gamma   90.00
#
_symmetry.space_group_name_H-M   'P 1'
#
loop_
_entity.id
_entity.type
_entity.pdbx_description
1 polymer ?
#
loop_
_entity_poly.entity_id
_entity_poly.type
_entity_poly.pdbx_seq_one_letter_code
_entity_poly.pdbx_strand_id
1 'polypeptide(L)'
;MGASASSSSLHSGEATSKSKTEETSLLPNKNEHKKDQRDEPKDEPWFACDLAIIGPGLLVSLADTEFASLMEAANSGARFKFSFQMGLQLLLIPVLFLTQELTVRLGAHTQKGHGACIREVYGPAMSWFCFLILSITCILATMTELAGIVGVAEICGLDPTISVCVASLFMIILIFFCPYRVVEKVAVIFGSFELSFVVAAFLSRPRMDKFWPGLFSFDVPPELAPEFAQMAAANIGAVIVPWMIYFQQSAVAANGVMSGRAEAAERTGTLLGSTLTQIIMVATMVAFAATRDKQHGHLNSIDDANAMNQVMMELFGDLPGRVLCTLGIVGGSVCAAIVVALANSWALVDALGPDTTCIAGGAKAPALPGAGVTEARRPNPMDLSVCEAPFFYAMYAATVLIGFIIIMSGVSQEDISVAGLLTNALFMPLTLLFLWLLATGPKLPETTRVKGFYKWITAFAFCLACTFSTIELVLGMTDTPGSGLAAARARKRSHRSHVVLGSSISNVETRASKPHIIIMLADDLGYANVGWNNAAVHTPQLNALVADGVRLERHYVYQFCSPSRASLMTGRYPIHVQERMGPFWSTYTGPPTNMTLLPAKLREAQYRVHHVGKWHLGAYSNASIPVGRGFETSFGFLDGMQDHWNHRMQGCNSSGMEDPQGDSADLPGTQWECWGNALPLESCDELSCYANLSVRFDRDLWRDRAPATALDGVFSQDMYEAEARNLIASHDLASPLFLYLAFQLVHGPIQTPKRFVNLYDAATHPFLGLRKVWGFVTALDESIGRIVGALKARPSMWENSVLIFSADNGGPLETMTNYPLRGGKFSDFEGGIRSAAFVSGGYLPAAMRGSTLDGYAMLADWYVTICGLASVDPTDERAAAAGLPPVDGLDLWPMLSGANRTSPRTELPISSATLIVGDWKLMTGTQGYNTWSPPVGWPADYYCDDRNASAKLECGEGGCLFNVRLDPSERHDLATKNASVLEAMQKRLEAMRATVWHNCDPPSKCAYVDPNDYCANTHSQWGDAYGPYWRGGGLHPFSGNYSLDPTGRRLALSARVESSRLGELG
;
A
#
# COMPACT_ATOMS: atom_id res chain seq x y z
N MET A 1 -54.33 3.51 -38.73
CA MET A 1 -53.33 2.86 -37.85
C MET A 1 -52.87 3.88 -36.83
N GLY A 2 -53.05 3.53 -35.55
CA GLY A 2 -52.45 4.06 -34.32
C GLY A 2 -52.13 5.54 -34.17
N ALA A 3 -52.88 6.23 -33.30
CA ALA A 3 -52.34 7.14 -32.27
C ALA A 3 -53.42 7.51 -31.24
N SER A 4 -52.99 7.60 -29.99
CA SER A 4 -53.68 8.07 -28.78
C SER A 4 -54.12 9.54 -28.83
N ALA A 5 -55.18 9.90 -28.09
CA ALA A 5 -55.20 10.96 -27.06
C ALA A 5 -56.63 11.38 -26.59
N SER A 6 -56.80 11.51 -25.27
CA SER A 6 -57.68 12.48 -24.53
C SER A 6 -59.22 12.36 -24.72
N SER A 7 -60.13 12.73 -23.81
CA SER A 7 -60.15 13.59 -22.60
C SER A 7 -61.45 13.35 -21.76
N SER A 8 -61.38 13.69 -20.46
CA SER A 8 -62.39 14.33 -19.56
C SER A 8 -63.92 14.07 -19.59
N SER A 9 -64.53 13.97 -18.39
CA SER A 9 -65.81 14.61 -17.91
C SER A 9 -66.43 13.79 -16.74
N LEU A 10 -67.24 14.27 -15.78
CA LEU A 10 -67.61 15.56 -15.15
C LEU A 10 -68.52 15.22 -13.92
N HIS A 11 -68.79 16.25 -13.10
CA HIS A 11 -69.87 16.45 -12.10
C HIS A 11 -69.51 16.25 -10.62
N SER A 12 -69.52 17.24 -9.70
CA SER A 12 -70.28 18.49 -9.41
C SER A 12 -71.40 18.32 -8.38
N GLY A 13 -71.42 19.16 -7.34
CA GLY A 13 -72.67 19.63 -6.71
C GLY A 13 -72.72 19.69 -5.19
N GLU A 14 -72.33 20.84 -4.62
CA GLU A 14 -72.64 21.30 -3.26
C GLU A 14 -74.09 21.81 -3.12
N ALA A 15 -74.55 21.89 -1.85
CA ALA A 15 -75.14 23.09 -1.20
C ALA A 15 -76.57 22.97 -0.60
N THR A 16 -76.62 23.10 0.75
CA THR A 16 -77.43 24.06 1.58
C THR A 16 -78.98 24.02 1.52
N SER A 17 -79.79 24.47 2.50
CA SER A 17 -79.77 24.85 3.94
C SER A 17 -81.21 25.30 4.33
N LYS A 18 -81.45 25.58 5.63
CA LYS A 18 -82.56 26.35 6.29
C LYS A 18 -83.83 25.57 6.71
N SER A 19 -84.51 25.85 7.84
CA SER A 19 -84.31 26.78 8.98
C SER A 19 -85.34 26.53 10.12
N LYS A 20 -84.88 26.72 11.38
CA LYS A 20 -85.48 27.35 12.59
C LYS A 20 -86.92 27.06 13.09
N THR A 21 -87.05 26.73 14.38
CA THR A 21 -87.72 27.55 15.44
C THR A 21 -87.43 27.02 16.88
N GLU A 22 -87.30 27.94 17.85
CA GLU A 22 -87.05 27.78 19.31
C GLU A 22 -88.38 27.50 20.08
N GLU A 23 -88.46 26.89 21.28
CA GLU A 23 -88.06 27.45 22.58
C GLU A 23 -88.14 26.41 23.75
N THR A 24 -87.16 26.50 24.67
CA THR A 24 -87.09 26.19 26.13
C THR A 24 -87.59 24.86 26.76
N SER A 25 -86.66 24.07 27.31
CA SER A 25 -86.59 23.72 28.75
C SER A 25 -85.35 22.87 29.08
N LEU A 26 -84.80 23.09 30.27
CA LEU A 26 -83.54 22.58 30.82
C LEU A 26 -83.53 21.06 31.05
N LEU A 27 -82.74 20.33 30.26
CA LEU A 27 -82.12 19.01 30.51
C LEU A 27 -81.08 18.79 29.39
N PRO A 28 -79.80 18.40 29.61
CA PRO A 28 -79.06 17.70 28.57
C PRO A 28 -79.31 16.21 28.80
N ASN A 29 -80.50 15.75 28.39
CA ASN A 29 -80.76 14.32 28.31
C ASN A 29 -80.07 13.79 27.04
N LYS A 30 -79.14 12.86 27.27
CA LYS A 30 -79.01 11.57 26.57
C LYS A 30 -79.73 11.45 25.23
N ASN A 31 -78.97 11.04 24.19
CA ASN A 31 -79.36 9.92 23.32
C ASN A 31 -78.20 9.49 22.39
N GLU A 32 -77.20 8.80 22.93
CA GLU A 32 -76.33 7.89 22.16
C GLU A 32 -76.60 6.45 22.62
N HIS A 33 -77.85 5.98 22.53
CA HIS A 33 -78.16 4.59 22.83
C HIS A 33 -79.30 4.10 21.93
N LYS A 34 -78.91 3.66 20.73
CA LYS A 34 -79.16 2.29 20.23
C LYS A 34 -78.80 2.19 18.75
N LYS A 35 -77.55 1.82 18.50
CA LYS A 35 -77.19 0.94 17.37
C LYS A 35 -75.82 0.28 17.65
N ASP A 36 -75.71 -0.38 18.80
CA ASP A 36 -74.51 -1.15 19.14
C ASP A 36 -74.70 -2.61 18.70
N GLN A 37 -74.78 -2.80 17.38
CA GLN A 37 -74.64 -4.07 16.68
C GLN A 37 -74.21 -3.77 15.25
N ARG A 38 -73.06 -4.34 14.87
CA ARG A 38 -72.40 -4.37 13.55
C ARG A 38 -71.61 -3.09 13.22
N ASP A 39 -70.33 -3.14 12.87
CA ASP A 39 -69.68 -4.13 12.00
C ASP A 39 -68.29 -4.57 12.54
N GLU A 40 -68.10 -5.89 12.61
CA GLU A 40 -66.78 -6.50 12.42
C GLU A 40 -66.18 -5.95 11.11
N PRO A 41 -64.87 -5.62 11.04
CA PRO A 41 -64.26 -5.47 9.73
C PRO A 41 -64.34 -6.84 9.06
N LYS A 42 -65.17 -6.87 8.01
CA LYS A 42 -65.37 -7.98 7.09
C LYS A 42 -64.05 -8.63 6.71
N ASP A 43 -64.08 -9.94 6.60
CA ASP A 43 -63.10 -10.78 5.93
C ASP A 43 -62.58 -10.12 4.64
N GLU A 44 -61.47 -9.39 4.74
CA GLU A 44 -60.61 -9.15 3.60
C GLU A 44 -59.67 -10.35 3.46
N PRO A 45 -59.47 -10.85 2.23
CA PRO A 45 -58.71 -12.05 1.99
C PRO A 45 -57.28 -11.86 2.52
N TRP A 46 -56.76 -12.92 3.14
CA TRP A 46 -55.42 -13.15 3.70
C TRP A 46 -54.21 -12.81 2.79
N PHE A 47 -54.43 -12.09 1.69
CA PHE A 47 -53.43 -11.64 0.72
C PHE A 47 -53.26 -10.11 0.63
N ALA A 48 -54.08 -9.30 1.30
CA ALA A 48 -53.78 -7.88 1.48
C ALA A 48 -52.92 -7.71 2.74
N CYS A 49 -51.65 -8.12 2.67
CA CYS A 49 -50.65 -7.76 3.68
C CYS A 49 -50.50 -6.24 3.70
N ASP A 50 -51.22 -5.59 4.61
CA ASP A 50 -51.05 -4.18 4.92
C ASP A 50 -49.56 -3.85 5.04
N LEU A 51 -49.17 -2.67 4.54
CA LEU A 51 -47.87 -2.02 4.76
C LEU A 51 -47.50 -1.85 6.26
N ALA A 52 -48.28 -2.41 7.19
CA ALA A 52 -48.06 -2.49 8.62
C ALA A 52 -46.92 -3.44 9.05
N ILE A 53 -46.31 -4.19 8.12
CA ILE A 53 -45.13 -5.03 8.38
C ILE A 53 -43.82 -4.23 8.27
N ILE A 54 -43.84 -3.08 7.56
CA ILE A 54 -42.69 -2.18 7.46
C ILE A 54 -42.76 -1.21 8.63
N GLY A 55 -41.96 -1.47 9.67
CA GLY A 55 -41.89 -0.66 10.88
C GLY A 55 -40.47 -0.59 11.47
N PRO A 56 -40.28 0.10 12.61
CA PRO A 56 -38.99 0.31 13.25
C PRO A 56 -38.18 -0.96 13.48
N GLY A 57 -38.85 -2.09 13.75
CA GLY A 57 -38.18 -3.38 13.94
C GLY A 57 -37.51 -3.95 12.69
N LEU A 58 -38.08 -3.72 11.51
CA LEU A 58 -37.44 -4.12 10.25
C LEU A 58 -36.28 -3.17 9.91
N LEU A 59 -36.50 -1.86 10.08
CA LEU A 59 -35.49 -0.84 9.77
C LEU A 59 -34.24 -0.99 10.64
N VAL A 60 -34.39 -1.15 11.96
CA VAL A 60 -33.23 -1.35 12.85
C VAL A 60 -32.45 -2.63 12.50
N SER A 61 -33.15 -3.65 12.01
CA SER A 61 -32.55 -4.93 11.64
C SER A 61 -31.77 -4.83 10.33
N LEU A 62 -32.25 -4.08 9.34
CA LEU A 62 -31.49 -3.78 8.11
C LEU A 62 -30.29 -2.86 8.36
N ALA A 63 -30.37 -1.99 9.37
CA ALA A 63 -29.21 -1.20 9.77
C ALA A 63 -28.14 -2.02 10.52
N ASP A 64 -28.46 -3.22 11.00
CA ASP A 64 -27.53 -4.12 11.70
C ASP A 64 -26.56 -4.83 10.74
N THR A 65 -26.92 -4.91 9.46
CA THR A 65 -26.08 -5.39 8.35
C THR A 65 -25.18 -4.29 7.79
N GLU A 66 -24.66 -3.46 8.69
CA GLU A 66 -23.74 -2.38 8.37
C GLU A 66 -22.43 -2.90 7.73
N PHE A 67 -21.65 -2.01 7.12
CA PHE A 67 -20.48 -2.42 6.32
C PHE A 67 -19.48 -3.28 7.10
N ALA A 68 -19.24 -2.94 8.37
CA ALA A 68 -18.35 -3.71 9.25
C ALA A 68 -18.86 -5.15 9.49
N SER A 69 -20.16 -5.32 9.74
CA SER A 69 -20.80 -6.63 9.91
C SER A 69 -20.71 -7.48 8.63
N LEU A 70 -20.98 -6.87 7.47
CA LEU A 70 -20.88 -7.56 6.17
C LEU A 70 -19.47 -8.03 5.86
N MET A 71 -18.45 -7.23 6.20
CA MET A 71 -17.05 -7.58 6.02
C MET A 71 -16.64 -8.76 6.92
N GLU A 72 -17.06 -8.77 8.20
CA GLU A 72 -16.81 -9.89 9.10
C GLU A 72 -17.51 -11.19 8.65
N ALA A 73 -18.74 -11.09 8.13
CA ALA A 73 -19.43 -12.22 7.52
C ALA A 73 -18.69 -12.73 6.27
N ALA A 74 -18.21 -11.83 5.41
CA ALA A 74 -17.45 -12.20 4.21
C ALA A 74 -16.15 -12.92 4.59
N ASN A 75 -15.40 -12.39 5.57
CA ASN A 75 -14.20 -13.02 6.11
C ASN A 75 -14.48 -14.41 6.67
N SER A 76 -15.55 -14.54 7.46
CA SER A 76 -15.97 -15.79 8.08
C SER A 76 -16.26 -16.87 7.02
N GLY A 77 -17.00 -16.49 5.98
CA GLY A 77 -17.30 -17.36 4.84
C GLY A 77 -16.06 -17.76 4.03
N ALA A 78 -15.21 -16.80 3.71
CA ALA A 78 -13.98 -17.04 2.94
C ALA A 78 -12.97 -17.94 3.69
N ARG A 79 -12.81 -17.73 5.01
CA ARG A 79 -11.81 -18.41 5.83
C ARG A 79 -12.22 -19.82 6.23
N PHE A 80 -13.46 -20.01 6.65
CA PHE A 80 -13.93 -21.29 7.21
C PHE A 80 -14.90 -22.04 6.30
N LYS A 81 -15.16 -21.55 5.09
CA LYS A 81 -16.08 -22.15 4.11
C LYS A 81 -17.43 -22.49 4.77
N PHE A 82 -17.98 -23.66 4.48
CA PHE A 82 -19.21 -24.17 5.10
C PHE A 82 -18.90 -24.78 6.47
N SER A 83 -18.83 -23.94 7.50
CA SER A 83 -18.57 -24.33 8.90
C SER A 83 -19.68 -23.91 9.85
N PHE A 84 -19.58 -24.32 11.11
CA PHE A 84 -20.54 -23.98 12.16
C PHE A 84 -20.72 -22.46 12.36
N GLN A 85 -19.82 -21.58 11.89
CA GLN A 85 -20.05 -20.13 11.93
C GLN A 85 -21.31 -19.70 11.17
N MET A 86 -21.73 -20.43 10.12
CA MET A 86 -23.01 -20.17 9.46
C MET A 86 -24.19 -20.60 10.31
N GLY A 87 -24.06 -21.73 11.02
CA GLY A 87 -25.07 -22.19 11.98
C GLY A 87 -25.20 -21.25 13.18
N LEU A 88 -24.10 -20.63 13.59
CA LEU A 88 -24.06 -19.63 14.65
C LEU A 88 -24.98 -18.44 14.35
N GLN A 89 -24.99 -17.92 13.12
CA GLN A 89 -25.90 -16.83 12.72
C GLN A 89 -27.39 -17.20 12.92
N LEU A 90 -27.76 -18.45 12.63
CA LEU A 90 -29.12 -18.93 12.87
C LEU A 90 -29.45 -19.03 14.37
N LEU A 91 -28.46 -19.38 15.20
CA LEU A 91 -28.60 -19.40 16.67
C LEU A 91 -28.69 -18.00 17.28
N LEU A 92 -28.29 -16.96 16.54
CA LEU A 92 -28.34 -15.57 16.99
C LEU A 92 -29.71 -14.91 16.74
N ILE A 93 -30.54 -15.46 15.85
CA ILE A 93 -31.92 -14.96 15.59
C ILE A 93 -32.72 -14.80 16.89
N PRO A 94 -32.83 -15.81 17.79
CA PRO A 94 -33.58 -15.65 19.02
C PRO A 94 -32.98 -14.61 19.97
N VAL A 95 -31.66 -14.46 19.98
CA VAL A 95 -30.95 -13.51 20.86
C VAL A 95 -31.23 -12.07 20.44
N LEU A 96 -31.13 -11.79 19.13
CA LEU A 96 -31.49 -10.50 18.55
C LEU A 96 -32.99 -10.21 18.75
N PHE A 97 -33.85 -11.18 18.45
CA PHE A 97 -35.31 -11.04 18.62
C PHE A 97 -35.68 -10.74 20.07
N LEU A 98 -35.13 -11.48 21.05
CA LEU A 98 -35.42 -11.25 22.48
C LEU A 98 -35.01 -9.83 22.90
N THR A 99 -33.87 -9.35 22.43
CA THR A 99 -33.38 -8.00 22.75
C THR A 99 -34.36 -6.96 22.21
N GLN A 100 -34.63 -7.01 20.91
CA GLN A 100 -35.50 -6.03 20.25
C GLN A 100 -36.98 -6.16 20.64
N GLU A 101 -37.45 -7.35 21.01
CA GLU A 101 -38.81 -7.53 21.53
C GLU A 101 -38.99 -6.79 22.85
N LEU A 102 -37.98 -6.80 23.73
CA LEU A 102 -38.02 -6.06 24.98
C LEU A 102 -37.98 -4.55 24.76
N THR A 103 -37.27 -4.07 23.72
CA THR A 103 -37.24 -2.63 23.37
C THR A 103 -38.60 -2.17 22.84
N VAL A 104 -39.25 -2.96 21.98
CA VAL A 104 -40.62 -2.72 21.50
C VAL A 104 -41.59 -2.69 22.66
N ARG A 105 -41.54 -3.69 23.55
CA ARG A 105 -42.43 -3.78 24.70
C ARG A 105 -42.29 -2.58 25.62
N LEU A 106 -41.05 -2.17 25.92
CA LEU A 106 -40.79 -1.02 26.78
C LEU A 106 -41.23 0.28 26.10
N GLY A 107 -40.95 0.47 24.81
CA GLY A 107 -41.34 1.65 24.05
C GLY A 107 -42.87 1.79 23.95
N ALA A 108 -43.58 0.70 23.62
CA ALA A 108 -45.03 0.69 23.47
C ALA A 108 -45.76 1.01 24.79
N HIS A 109 -45.24 0.55 25.92
CA HIS A 109 -45.85 0.79 27.23
C HIS A 109 -45.43 2.11 27.89
N THR A 110 -44.19 2.56 27.70
CA THR A 110 -43.70 3.79 28.36
C THR A 110 -43.88 5.04 27.50
N GLN A 111 -44.04 4.88 26.17
CA GLN A 111 -44.04 5.98 25.19
C GLN A 111 -42.82 6.91 25.33
N LYS A 112 -41.69 6.35 25.78
CA LYS A 112 -40.43 7.06 26.05
C LYS A 112 -39.26 6.29 25.45
N GLY A 113 -38.25 7.04 25.00
CA GLY A 113 -36.99 6.46 24.56
C GLY A 113 -36.20 5.85 25.72
N HIS A 114 -35.18 5.06 25.37
CA HIS A 114 -34.42 4.30 26.35
C HIS A 114 -33.70 5.19 27.38
N GLY A 115 -33.09 6.29 26.91
CA GLY A 115 -32.38 7.24 27.75
C GLY A 115 -33.30 7.97 28.74
N ALA A 116 -34.54 8.26 28.33
CA ALA A 116 -35.54 8.86 29.19
C ALA A 116 -36.00 7.90 30.29
N CYS A 117 -36.17 6.62 29.98
CA CYS A 117 -36.47 5.60 30.99
C CYS A 117 -35.34 5.48 32.02
N ILE A 118 -34.07 5.49 31.59
CA ILE A 118 -32.92 5.47 32.50
C ILE A 118 -32.91 6.72 33.39
N ARG A 119 -33.15 7.90 32.80
CA ARG A 119 -33.20 9.17 33.52
C ARG A 119 -34.22 9.17 34.65
N GLU A 120 -35.41 8.64 34.40
CA GLU A 120 -36.50 8.63 35.37
C GLU A 120 -36.26 7.65 36.52
N VAL A 121 -35.57 6.52 36.28
CA VAL A 121 -35.37 5.49 37.30
C VAL A 121 -34.06 5.69 38.06
N TYR A 122 -32.98 6.04 37.36
CA TYR A 122 -31.62 6.11 37.91
C TYR A 122 -31.07 7.54 37.99
N GLY A 123 -31.85 8.53 37.57
CA GLY A 123 -31.51 9.94 37.65
C GLY A 123 -30.79 10.50 36.42
N PRO A 124 -30.67 11.84 36.34
CA PRO A 124 -30.12 12.56 35.20
C PRO A 124 -28.64 12.25 34.94
N ALA A 125 -27.84 12.04 35.99
CA ALA A 125 -26.42 11.74 35.86
C ALA A 125 -26.17 10.44 35.09
N MET A 126 -26.95 9.39 35.39
CA MET A 126 -26.81 8.10 34.72
C MET A 126 -27.26 8.16 33.26
N SER A 127 -28.32 8.92 32.96
CA SER A 127 -28.78 9.14 31.59
C SER A 127 -27.73 9.87 30.75
N TRP A 128 -27.10 10.92 31.28
CA TRP A 128 -25.99 11.62 30.62
C TRP A 128 -24.76 10.71 30.42
N PHE A 129 -24.42 9.90 31.42
CA PHE A 129 -23.32 8.94 31.30
C PHE A 129 -23.56 7.96 30.15
N CYS A 130 -24.76 7.36 30.08
CA CYS A 130 -25.10 6.44 29.00
C CYS A 130 -25.17 7.14 27.63
N PHE A 131 -25.66 8.39 27.58
CA PHE A 131 -25.70 9.18 26.34
C PHE A 131 -24.30 9.51 25.81
N LEU A 132 -23.38 9.97 26.66
CA LEU A 132 -22.01 10.31 26.24
C LEU A 132 -21.29 9.10 25.66
N ILE A 133 -21.49 7.94 26.29
CA ILE A 133 -20.96 6.65 25.84
C ILE A 133 -21.58 6.24 24.50
N LEU A 134 -22.91 6.33 24.38
CA LEU A 134 -23.60 6.04 23.14
C LEU A 134 -23.16 6.97 22.01
N SER A 135 -22.94 8.26 22.29
CA SER A 135 -22.50 9.25 21.31
C SER A 135 -21.17 8.87 20.66
N ILE A 136 -20.22 8.37 21.46
CA ILE A 136 -18.93 7.89 20.95
C ILE A 136 -19.15 6.71 20.00
N THR A 137 -20.01 5.78 20.41
CA THR A 137 -20.35 4.58 19.61
C THR A 137 -21.01 4.96 18.29
N CYS A 138 -21.98 5.89 18.33
CA CYS A 138 -22.69 6.36 17.14
C CYS A 138 -21.77 7.12 16.18
N ILE A 139 -20.82 7.93 16.68
CA ILE A 139 -19.86 8.63 15.82
C ILE A 139 -18.95 7.60 15.13
N LEU A 140 -18.43 6.61 15.86
CA LEU A 140 -17.58 5.56 15.28
C LEU A 140 -18.33 4.70 14.26
N ALA A 141 -19.56 4.30 14.55
CA ALA A 141 -20.40 3.58 13.58
C ALA A 141 -20.71 4.47 12.35
N THR A 142 -20.98 5.76 12.54
CA THR A 142 -21.15 6.67 11.38
C THR A 142 -19.87 6.74 10.53
N MET A 143 -18.68 6.65 11.14
CA MET A 143 -17.42 6.61 10.40
C MET A 143 -17.26 5.31 9.60
N THR A 144 -17.65 4.14 10.14
CA THR A 144 -17.60 2.86 9.40
C THR A 144 -18.53 2.88 8.19
N GLU A 145 -19.70 3.50 8.33
CA GLU A 145 -20.66 3.58 7.24
C GLU A 145 -20.21 4.53 6.12
N LEU A 146 -19.61 5.65 6.49
CA LEU A 146 -19.01 6.54 5.50
C LEU A 146 -17.80 5.90 4.81
N ALA A 147 -17.05 5.02 5.49
CA ALA A 147 -15.97 4.23 4.87
C ALA A 147 -16.49 3.24 3.82
N GLY A 148 -17.63 2.58 4.07
CA GLY A 148 -18.30 1.74 3.07
C GLY A 148 -18.66 2.52 1.80
N ILE A 149 -19.11 3.77 1.95
CA ILE A 149 -19.41 4.68 0.82
C ILE A 149 -18.13 5.08 0.06
N VAL A 150 -17.02 5.36 0.75
CA VAL A 150 -15.70 5.57 0.13
C VAL A 150 -15.30 4.36 -0.71
N GLY A 151 -15.41 3.16 -0.15
CA GLY A 151 -15.09 1.92 -0.83
C GLY A 151 -15.91 1.72 -2.11
N VAL A 152 -17.21 2.02 -2.07
CA VAL A 152 -18.06 1.97 -3.28
C VAL A 152 -17.64 3.00 -4.33
N ALA A 153 -17.26 4.20 -3.91
CA ALA A 153 -16.80 5.24 -4.83
C ALA A 153 -15.57 4.76 -5.60
N GLU A 154 -14.60 4.17 -4.91
CA GLU A 154 -13.39 3.59 -5.49
C GLU A 154 -13.71 2.46 -6.48
N ILE A 155 -14.61 1.53 -6.10
CA ILE A 155 -15.07 0.45 -6.99
C ILE A 155 -15.70 1.01 -8.27
N CYS A 156 -16.43 2.11 -8.17
CA CYS A 156 -17.09 2.77 -9.30
C CYS A 156 -16.16 3.71 -10.10
N GLY A 157 -14.91 3.94 -9.65
CA GLY A 157 -14.00 4.93 -10.24
C GLY A 157 -14.46 6.38 -10.04
N LEU A 158 -15.25 6.65 -9.01
CA LEU A 158 -15.70 7.98 -8.61
C LEU A 158 -14.73 8.57 -7.58
N ASP A 159 -14.66 9.90 -7.53
CA ASP A 159 -13.91 10.60 -6.49
C ASP A 159 -14.53 10.31 -5.11
N PRO A 160 -13.75 9.77 -4.14
CA PRO A 160 -14.30 9.41 -2.85
C PRO A 160 -14.76 10.62 -2.03
N THR A 161 -14.05 11.75 -2.14
CA THR A 161 -14.41 12.98 -1.44
C THR A 161 -15.77 13.49 -1.88
N ILE A 162 -16.00 13.54 -3.20
CA ILE A 162 -17.27 13.97 -3.77
C ILE A 162 -18.39 13.01 -3.33
N SER A 163 -18.14 11.71 -3.35
CA SER A 163 -19.15 10.69 -3.02
C SER A 163 -19.61 10.78 -1.56
N VAL A 164 -18.66 10.91 -0.61
CA VAL A 164 -19.00 11.08 0.81
C VAL A 164 -19.64 12.45 1.07
N CYS A 165 -19.20 13.52 0.39
CA CYS A 165 -19.86 14.83 0.46
C CYS A 165 -21.33 14.72 0.04
N VAL A 166 -21.61 14.09 -1.11
CA VAL A 166 -22.96 13.93 -1.65
C VAL A 166 -23.82 13.08 -0.72
N ALA A 167 -23.30 11.96 -0.20
CA ALA A 167 -24.03 11.10 0.72
C ALA A 167 -24.34 11.82 2.05
N SER A 168 -23.37 12.53 2.62
CA SER A 168 -23.54 13.30 3.86
C SER A 168 -24.57 14.41 3.68
N LEU A 169 -24.50 15.14 2.57
CA LEU A 169 -25.46 16.19 2.24
C LEU A 169 -26.87 15.61 2.02
N PHE A 170 -26.97 14.49 1.32
CA PHE A 170 -28.23 13.77 1.11
C PHE A 170 -28.88 13.39 2.45
N MET A 171 -28.13 12.79 3.37
CA MET A 171 -28.66 12.39 4.68
C MET A 171 -29.11 13.58 5.53
N ILE A 172 -28.34 14.68 5.53
CA ILE A 172 -28.71 15.91 6.24
C ILE A 172 -29.98 16.52 5.64
N ILE A 173 -30.06 16.64 4.31
CA ILE A 173 -31.24 17.16 3.61
C ILE A 173 -32.46 16.26 3.89
N LEU A 174 -32.29 14.94 3.85
CA LEU A 174 -33.36 13.99 4.12
C LEU A 174 -33.98 14.24 5.51
N ILE A 175 -33.17 14.37 6.56
CA ILE A 175 -33.69 14.60 7.92
C ILE A 175 -34.27 16.00 8.11
N PHE A 176 -33.65 17.03 7.53
CA PHE A 176 -34.09 18.41 7.75
C PHE A 176 -35.41 18.75 7.04
N PHE A 177 -35.72 18.07 5.93
CA PHE A 177 -36.84 18.45 5.07
C PHE A 177 -37.93 17.38 4.96
N CYS A 178 -37.70 16.14 5.40
CA CYS A 178 -38.69 15.07 5.29
C CYS A 178 -39.24 14.63 6.65
N PRO A 179 -40.54 14.28 6.73
CA PRO A 179 -41.12 13.71 7.94
C PRO A 179 -40.61 12.30 8.19
N TYR A 180 -40.66 11.83 9.45
CA TYR A 180 -40.08 10.54 9.84
C TYR A 180 -40.53 9.35 8.98
N ARG A 181 -41.82 9.28 8.62
CA ARG A 181 -42.34 8.18 7.77
C ARG A 181 -41.72 8.13 6.37
N VAL A 182 -41.25 9.25 5.85
CA VAL A 182 -40.54 9.30 4.55
C VAL A 182 -39.10 8.84 4.75
N VAL A 183 -38.44 9.32 5.80
CA VAL A 183 -37.09 8.89 6.19
C VAL A 183 -37.03 7.38 6.38
N GLU A 184 -37.99 6.81 7.12
CA GLU A 184 -38.11 5.37 7.37
C GLU A 184 -38.21 4.57 6.06
N LYS A 185 -39.08 4.99 5.13
CA LYS A 185 -39.23 4.33 3.83
C LYS A 185 -37.97 4.44 2.97
N VAL A 186 -37.33 5.60 2.95
CA VAL A 186 -36.09 5.82 2.20
C VAL A 186 -34.98 4.92 2.75
N ALA A 187 -34.83 4.85 4.07
CA ALA A 187 -33.83 3.99 4.70
C ALA A 187 -34.11 2.50 4.44
N VAL A 188 -35.37 2.05 4.47
CA VAL A 188 -35.75 0.66 4.09
C VAL A 188 -35.44 0.37 2.62
N ILE A 189 -35.66 1.34 1.71
CA ILE A 189 -35.31 1.18 0.29
C ILE A 189 -33.80 0.97 0.12
N PHE A 190 -32.98 1.80 0.76
CA PHE A 190 -31.53 1.61 0.71
C PHE A 190 -31.11 0.28 1.33
N GLY A 191 -31.60 -0.06 2.53
CA GLY A 191 -31.31 -1.33 3.19
C GLY A 191 -31.71 -2.55 2.33
N SER A 192 -32.78 -2.45 1.53
CA SER A 192 -33.17 -3.55 0.64
C SER A 192 -32.12 -3.90 -0.44
N PHE A 193 -31.17 -3.02 -0.75
CA PHE A 193 -30.08 -3.33 -1.68
C PHE A 193 -29.10 -4.39 -1.16
N GLU A 194 -29.08 -4.65 0.16
CA GLU A 194 -28.30 -5.74 0.77
C GLU A 194 -28.78 -7.13 0.34
N LEU A 195 -30.03 -7.25 -0.13
CA LEU A 195 -30.55 -8.48 -0.73
C LEU A 195 -29.75 -8.90 -1.97
N SER A 196 -28.91 -8.01 -2.53
CA SER A 196 -27.89 -8.38 -3.52
C SER A 196 -26.96 -9.50 -3.04
N PHE A 197 -26.60 -9.58 -1.76
CA PHE A 197 -25.80 -10.70 -1.23
C PHE A 197 -26.60 -12.00 -1.14
N VAL A 198 -27.91 -11.93 -0.93
CA VAL A 198 -28.81 -13.09 -1.05
C VAL A 198 -28.83 -13.59 -2.49
N VAL A 199 -28.97 -12.67 -3.46
CA VAL A 199 -28.87 -12.99 -4.88
C VAL A 199 -27.51 -13.59 -5.22
N ALA A 200 -26.41 -13.02 -4.71
CA ALA A 200 -25.06 -13.54 -4.90
C ALA A 200 -24.92 -14.98 -4.35
N ALA A 201 -25.43 -15.26 -3.16
CA ALA A 201 -25.41 -16.58 -2.56
C ALA A 201 -26.16 -17.62 -3.41
N PHE A 202 -27.29 -17.25 -4.03
CA PHE A 202 -27.99 -18.14 -4.96
C PHE A 202 -27.23 -18.34 -6.27
N LEU A 203 -26.70 -17.24 -6.83
CA LEU A 203 -25.96 -17.27 -8.10
C LEU A 203 -24.63 -18.03 -7.98
N SER A 204 -24.03 -18.08 -6.79
CA SER A 204 -22.77 -18.79 -6.56
C SER A 204 -22.90 -20.31 -6.66
N ARG A 205 -24.13 -20.84 -6.65
CA ARG A 205 -24.46 -22.27 -6.71
C ARG A 205 -23.67 -23.08 -5.67
N PRO A 206 -23.87 -22.82 -4.36
CA PRO A 206 -23.12 -23.50 -3.32
C PRO A 206 -23.38 -25.00 -3.32
N ARG A 207 -22.35 -25.76 -2.92
CA ARG A 207 -22.42 -27.21 -2.81
C ARG A 207 -23.29 -27.62 -1.63
N MET A 208 -24.56 -27.94 -1.92
CA MET A 208 -25.56 -28.32 -0.92
C MET A 208 -25.15 -29.56 -0.11
N ASP A 209 -24.35 -30.46 -0.69
CA ASP A 209 -23.77 -31.63 -0.02
C ASP A 209 -22.83 -31.27 1.13
N LYS A 210 -22.17 -30.11 1.08
CA LYS A 210 -21.30 -29.59 2.14
C LYS A 210 -21.96 -28.53 3.01
N PHE A 211 -22.90 -27.77 2.46
CA PHE A 211 -23.59 -26.70 3.16
C PHE A 211 -24.39 -27.21 4.38
N TRP A 212 -25.29 -28.19 4.19
CA TRP A 212 -26.15 -28.66 5.28
C TRP A 212 -25.38 -29.31 6.44
N PRO A 213 -24.38 -30.18 6.19
CA PRO A 213 -23.54 -30.69 7.27
C PRO A 213 -22.67 -29.60 7.91
N GLY A 214 -22.18 -28.64 7.11
CA GLY A 214 -21.35 -27.53 7.56
C GLY A 214 -21.99 -26.69 8.65
N LEU A 215 -23.31 -26.45 8.58
CA LEU A 215 -24.07 -25.72 9.61
C LEU A 215 -23.92 -26.29 11.02
N PHE A 216 -23.60 -27.58 11.15
CA PHE A 216 -23.44 -28.28 12.43
C PHE A 216 -22.02 -28.81 12.65
N SER A 217 -21.08 -28.52 11.73
CA SER A 217 -19.73 -29.08 11.76
C SER A 217 -18.73 -28.12 12.41
N PHE A 218 -18.07 -28.60 13.45
CA PHE A 218 -16.91 -27.96 14.08
C PHE A 218 -15.58 -28.49 13.51
N ASP A 219 -15.61 -29.08 12.31
CA ASP A 219 -14.43 -29.66 11.66
C ASP A 219 -13.50 -28.55 11.13
N VAL A 220 -12.79 -27.93 12.06
CA VAL A 220 -11.82 -26.87 11.84
C VAL A 220 -10.43 -27.43 12.16
N PRO A 221 -9.42 -27.22 11.28
CA PRO A 221 -8.04 -27.61 11.57
C PRO A 221 -7.58 -27.07 12.94
N PRO A 222 -6.87 -27.85 13.77
CA PRO A 222 -6.45 -27.42 15.11
C PRO A 222 -5.66 -26.10 15.13
N GLU A 223 -4.92 -25.82 14.05
CA GLU A 223 -4.15 -24.59 13.85
C GLU A 223 -5.04 -23.34 13.70
N LEU A 224 -6.29 -23.51 13.22
CA LEU A 224 -7.25 -22.43 12.99
C LEU A 224 -8.32 -22.34 14.09
N ALA A 225 -8.28 -23.20 15.10
CA ALA A 225 -9.26 -23.22 16.19
C ALA A 225 -9.30 -21.91 17.02
N PRO A 226 -8.17 -21.24 17.32
CA PRO A 226 -8.18 -19.94 17.99
C PRO A 226 -8.84 -18.85 17.13
N GLU A 227 -8.50 -18.79 15.83
CA GLU A 227 -9.11 -17.84 14.88
C GLU A 227 -10.62 -18.07 14.74
N PHE A 228 -11.04 -19.34 14.68
CA PHE A 228 -12.44 -19.72 14.60
C PHE A 228 -13.24 -19.25 15.82
N ALA A 229 -12.68 -19.44 17.02
CA ALA A 229 -13.30 -18.98 18.26
C ALA A 229 -13.36 -17.44 18.34
N GLN A 230 -12.32 -16.76 17.85
CA GLN A 230 -12.27 -15.30 17.82
C GLN A 230 -13.31 -14.72 16.86
N MET A 231 -13.41 -15.23 15.64
CA MET A 231 -14.40 -14.78 14.67
C MET A 231 -15.82 -15.17 15.08
N ALA A 232 -16.00 -16.30 15.79
CA ALA A 232 -17.28 -16.61 16.42
C ALA A 232 -17.65 -15.57 17.50
N ALA A 233 -16.69 -15.15 18.34
CA ALA A 233 -16.91 -14.11 19.34
C ALA A 233 -17.26 -12.76 18.70
N ALA A 234 -16.54 -12.36 17.65
CA ALA A 234 -16.82 -11.12 16.89
C ALA A 234 -18.21 -11.13 16.25
N ASN A 235 -18.60 -12.23 15.59
CA ASN A 235 -19.95 -12.37 15.03
C ASN A 235 -21.02 -12.30 16.12
N ILE A 236 -20.81 -12.92 17.29
CA ILE A 236 -21.77 -12.85 18.42
C ILE A 236 -21.84 -11.41 18.99
N GLY A 237 -20.70 -10.72 19.10
CA GLY A 237 -20.60 -9.35 19.59
C GLY A 237 -21.22 -8.32 18.64
N ALA A 238 -21.19 -8.57 17.32
CA ALA A 238 -21.77 -7.70 16.32
C ALA A 238 -23.30 -7.73 16.25
N VAL A 239 -23.96 -8.80 16.73
CA VAL A 239 -25.43 -8.96 16.60
C VAL A 239 -26.26 -7.97 17.40
N ILE A 240 -25.70 -7.42 18.49
CA ILE A 240 -26.44 -6.46 19.32
C ILE A 240 -25.57 -5.23 19.53
N VAL A 241 -25.97 -4.13 18.90
CA VAL A 241 -25.28 -2.85 19.06
C VAL A 241 -26.14 -1.91 19.93
N PRO A 242 -25.55 -1.18 20.91
CA PRO A 242 -26.28 -0.28 21.81
C PRO A 242 -27.23 0.69 21.13
N TRP A 243 -26.83 1.24 19.97
CA TRP A 243 -27.65 2.21 19.24
C TRP A 243 -28.98 1.62 18.77
N MET A 244 -29.06 0.30 18.52
CA MET A 244 -30.30 -0.35 18.09
C MET A 244 -31.39 -0.21 19.14
N ILE A 245 -31.03 -0.37 20.42
CA ILE A 245 -31.95 -0.29 21.55
C ILE A 245 -32.50 1.12 21.70
N TYR A 246 -31.61 2.13 21.61
CA TYR A 246 -32.00 3.53 21.68
C TYR A 246 -32.85 3.95 20.48
N PHE A 247 -32.49 3.51 19.28
CA PHE A 247 -33.23 3.78 18.07
C PHE A 247 -34.62 3.15 18.12
N GLN A 248 -34.73 1.83 18.23
CA GLN A 248 -36.00 1.13 18.09
C GLN A 248 -36.99 1.55 19.16
N GLN A 249 -36.57 1.69 20.42
CA GLN A 249 -37.47 2.13 21.48
C GLN A 249 -37.99 3.55 21.23
N SER A 250 -37.13 4.46 20.78
CA SER A 250 -37.51 5.85 20.45
C SER A 250 -38.41 5.91 19.21
N ALA A 251 -38.13 5.09 18.20
CA ALA A 251 -38.90 4.98 16.97
C ALA A 251 -40.31 4.40 17.21
N VAL A 252 -40.43 3.38 18.07
CA VAL A 252 -41.72 2.81 18.51
C VAL A 252 -42.56 3.87 19.25
N ALA A 253 -41.93 4.65 20.13
CA ALA A 253 -42.57 5.77 20.81
C ALA A 253 -42.96 6.91 19.84
N ALA A 254 -42.07 7.24 18.88
CA ALA A 254 -42.32 8.26 17.86
C ALA A 254 -43.50 7.88 16.97
N ASN A 255 -43.58 6.63 16.52
CA ASN A 255 -44.71 6.09 15.76
C ASN A 255 -46.00 5.96 16.59
N GLY A 256 -45.92 6.09 17.92
CA GLY A 256 -47.09 6.03 18.81
C GLY A 256 -47.68 4.64 18.90
N VAL A 257 -46.86 3.60 18.81
CA VAL A 257 -47.28 2.20 18.91
C VAL A 257 -47.80 1.96 20.32
N MET A 258 -49.07 1.59 20.44
CA MET A 258 -49.70 1.29 21.73
C MET A 258 -49.75 -0.22 21.99
N SER A 259 -49.86 -0.60 23.27
CA SER A 259 -50.00 -2.00 23.68
C SER A 259 -51.20 -2.69 23.00
N GLY A 260 -51.08 -3.96 22.66
CA GLY A 260 -52.14 -4.75 22.01
C GLY A 260 -51.81 -5.13 20.56
N ARG A 261 -52.71 -4.87 19.61
CA ARG A 261 -52.52 -5.27 18.20
C ARG A 261 -51.33 -4.58 17.52
N ALA A 262 -51.10 -3.30 17.81
CA ALA A 262 -49.99 -2.54 17.23
C ALA A 262 -48.63 -3.03 17.76
N GLU A 263 -48.52 -3.26 19.07
CA GLU A 263 -47.35 -3.93 19.65
C GLU A 263 -47.11 -5.33 19.04
N ALA A 264 -48.17 -6.13 18.85
CA ALA A 264 -48.04 -7.46 18.23
C ALA A 264 -47.56 -7.39 16.78
N ALA A 265 -48.00 -6.40 16.00
CA ALA A 265 -47.53 -6.15 14.64
C ALA A 265 -46.05 -5.76 14.64
N GLU A 266 -45.62 -4.85 15.52
CA GLU A 266 -44.21 -4.46 15.65
C GLU A 266 -43.31 -5.61 16.11
N ARG A 267 -43.79 -6.47 17.00
CA ARG A 267 -43.09 -7.69 17.40
C ARG A 267 -42.95 -8.66 16.23
N THR A 268 -43.96 -8.75 15.37
CA THR A 268 -43.90 -9.55 14.14
C THR A 268 -42.90 -8.96 13.15
N GLY A 269 -42.90 -7.64 12.97
CA GLY A 269 -41.90 -6.94 12.16
C GLY A 269 -40.48 -7.12 12.69
N THR A 270 -40.31 -7.13 14.02
CA THR A 270 -39.02 -7.42 14.68
C THR A 270 -38.55 -8.86 14.47
N LEU A 271 -39.48 -9.83 14.50
CA LEU A 271 -39.15 -11.23 14.18
C LEU A 271 -38.71 -11.38 12.73
N LEU A 272 -39.42 -10.75 11.80
CA LEU A 272 -39.06 -10.75 10.38
C LEU A 272 -37.74 -10.05 10.13
N GLY A 273 -37.51 -8.88 10.75
CA GLY A 273 -36.26 -8.14 10.67
C GLY A 273 -35.08 -8.95 11.17
N SER A 274 -35.14 -9.43 12.42
CA SER A 274 -34.06 -10.23 13.01
C SER A 274 -33.76 -11.52 12.22
N THR A 275 -34.79 -12.14 11.63
CA THR A 275 -34.59 -13.29 10.74
C THR A 275 -33.91 -12.88 9.43
N LEU A 276 -34.33 -11.75 8.84
CA LEU A 276 -33.79 -11.24 7.59
C LEU A 276 -32.32 -10.86 7.71
N THR A 277 -31.93 -10.13 8.77
CA THR A 277 -30.54 -9.78 9.09
C THR A 277 -29.65 -11.00 9.06
N GLN A 278 -30.04 -12.05 9.79
CA GLN A 278 -29.25 -13.28 9.89
C GLN A 278 -29.22 -14.06 8.56
N ILE A 279 -30.29 -14.01 7.77
CA ILE A 279 -30.30 -14.57 6.41
C ILE A 279 -29.32 -13.82 5.50
N ILE A 280 -29.27 -12.49 5.56
CA ILE A 280 -28.31 -11.68 4.78
C ILE A 280 -26.89 -12.03 5.20
N MET A 281 -26.60 -12.10 6.51
CA MET A 281 -25.29 -12.49 7.03
C MET A 281 -24.87 -13.88 6.55
N VAL A 282 -25.75 -14.89 6.67
CA VAL A 282 -25.49 -16.24 6.15
C VAL A 282 -25.30 -16.22 4.64
N ALA A 283 -26.09 -15.44 3.90
CA ALA A 283 -25.95 -15.33 2.45
C ALA A 283 -24.60 -14.72 2.05
N THR A 284 -24.16 -13.66 2.74
CA THR A 284 -22.82 -13.10 2.57
C THR A 284 -21.75 -14.16 2.84
N MET A 285 -21.83 -14.87 3.97
CA MET A 285 -20.88 -15.97 4.25
C MET A 285 -20.90 -17.04 3.14
N VAL A 286 -22.07 -17.41 2.61
CA VAL A 286 -22.21 -18.41 1.54
C VAL A 286 -21.63 -17.92 0.21
N ALA A 287 -21.88 -16.67 -0.15
CA ALA A 287 -21.35 -16.07 -1.38
C ALA A 287 -19.82 -16.11 -1.37
N PHE A 288 -19.20 -15.73 -0.24
CA PHE A 288 -17.75 -15.71 -0.08
C PHE A 288 -17.14 -17.09 0.18
N ALA A 289 -17.86 -18.02 0.80
CA ALA A 289 -17.45 -19.44 0.93
C ALA A 289 -17.46 -20.19 -0.41
N ALA A 290 -18.24 -19.72 -1.39
CA ALA A 290 -18.36 -20.33 -2.71
C ALA A 290 -17.22 -19.96 -3.66
N THR A 291 -16.28 -19.10 -3.25
CA THR A 291 -15.00 -18.86 -3.95
C THR A 291 -14.29 -20.20 -4.14
N ARG A 292 -14.12 -20.60 -5.41
CA ARG A 292 -13.87 -21.99 -5.81
C ARG A 292 -12.56 -22.56 -5.24
N ASP A 293 -12.59 -23.88 -4.97
CA ASP A 293 -11.48 -24.84 -4.79
C ASP A 293 -10.48 -24.92 -5.99
N LYS A 294 -10.26 -23.82 -6.75
CA LYS A 294 -9.35 -23.72 -7.90
C LYS A 294 -8.28 -22.65 -7.67
N GLN A 295 -7.49 -22.78 -6.63
CA GLN A 295 -6.05 -22.51 -6.60
C GLN A 295 -5.54 -22.70 -5.16
N HIS A 296 -4.39 -23.33 -5.02
CA HIS A 296 -3.67 -23.40 -3.75
C HIS A 296 -3.20 -21.98 -3.38
N GLY A 297 -3.93 -21.33 -2.48
CA GLY A 297 -3.55 -20.06 -1.89
C GLY A 297 -4.54 -19.73 -0.78
N HIS A 298 -4.05 -19.51 0.44
CA HIS A 298 -4.87 -18.94 1.50
C HIS A 298 -5.38 -17.58 1.00
N LEU A 299 -6.70 -17.40 0.92
CA LEU A 299 -7.29 -16.08 0.74
C LEU A 299 -6.76 -15.16 1.84
N ASN A 300 -6.17 -14.03 1.43
CA ASN A 300 -5.90 -12.91 2.32
C ASN A 300 -7.21 -12.47 2.99
N SER A 301 -7.10 -11.89 4.18
CA SER A 301 -8.24 -11.28 4.87
C SER A 301 -8.92 -10.24 3.96
N ILE A 302 -10.25 -10.26 3.96
CA ILE A 302 -11.12 -9.30 3.27
C ILE A 302 -11.22 -8.08 4.18
N ASP A 303 -10.28 -7.15 4.00
CA ASP A 303 -10.09 -6.03 4.92
C ASP A 303 -10.73 -4.71 4.43
N ASP A 304 -11.24 -4.67 3.19
CA ASP A 304 -11.90 -3.50 2.61
C ASP A 304 -12.95 -3.86 1.54
N ALA A 305 -13.67 -2.83 1.08
CA ALA A 305 -14.70 -2.96 0.04
C ALA A 305 -14.12 -3.45 -1.31
N ASN A 306 -12.87 -3.08 -1.63
CA ASN A 306 -12.22 -3.47 -2.87
C ASN A 306 -11.91 -4.97 -2.89
N ALA A 307 -11.46 -5.54 -1.77
CA ALA A 307 -11.25 -6.97 -1.58
C ALA A 307 -12.57 -7.74 -1.69
N MET A 308 -13.65 -7.23 -1.09
CA MET A 308 -15.00 -7.79 -1.28
C MET A 308 -15.38 -7.80 -2.76
N ASN A 309 -15.14 -6.69 -3.46
CA ASN A 309 -15.48 -6.53 -4.86
C ASN A 309 -14.65 -7.44 -5.78
N GLN A 310 -13.35 -7.63 -5.52
CA GLN A 310 -12.49 -8.53 -6.28
C GLN A 310 -13.01 -9.97 -6.24
N VAL A 311 -13.36 -10.46 -5.05
CA VAL A 311 -13.95 -11.78 -4.86
C VAL A 311 -15.27 -11.91 -5.64
N MET A 312 -16.13 -10.90 -5.57
CA MET A 312 -17.41 -10.90 -6.28
C MET A 312 -17.22 -10.87 -7.80
N MET A 313 -16.24 -10.11 -8.31
CA MET A 313 -15.87 -10.07 -9.73
C MET A 313 -15.29 -11.41 -10.22
N GLU A 314 -14.52 -12.11 -9.38
CA GLU A 314 -14.02 -13.45 -9.71
C GLU A 314 -15.14 -14.49 -9.81
N LEU A 315 -16.16 -14.38 -8.97
CA LEU A 315 -17.29 -15.31 -8.93
C LEU A 315 -18.28 -15.09 -10.08
N PHE A 316 -18.62 -13.84 -10.37
CA PHE A 316 -19.74 -13.49 -11.27
C PHE A 316 -19.31 -12.79 -12.56
N GLY A 317 -18.01 -12.51 -12.74
CA GLY A 317 -17.48 -11.66 -13.80
C GLY A 317 -17.49 -10.17 -13.43
N ASP A 318 -16.79 -9.36 -14.21
CA ASP A 318 -16.51 -7.95 -13.90
C ASP A 318 -17.78 -7.12 -13.60
N LEU A 319 -18.70 -7.00 -14.56
CA LEU A 319 -19.89 -6.16 -14.38
C LEU A 319 -20.88 -6.72 -13.34
N PRO A 320 -21.33 -8.00 -13.40
CA PRO A 320 -22.30 -8.52 -12.44
C PRO A 320 -21.76 -8.59 -11.00
N GLY A 321 -20.50 -8.96 -10.82
CA GLY A 321 -19.84 -8.99 -9.51
C GLY A 321 -19.75 -7.59 -8.90
N ARG A 322 -19.34 -6.60 -9.70
CA ARG A 322 -19.27 -5.20 -9.28
C ARG A 322 -20.62 -4.63 -8.88
N VAL A 323 -21.67 -4.90 -9.65
CA VAL A 323 -23.04 -4.43 -9.34
C VAL A 323 -23.56 -5.06 -8.05
N LEU A 324 -23.40 -6.37 -7.85
CA LEU A 324 -23.86 -7.04 -6.64
C LEU A 324 -23.12 -6.53 -5.40
N CYS A 325 -21.80 -6.37 -5.48
CA CYS A 325 -21.00 -5.89 -4.35
C CYS A 325 -21.31 -4.43 -3.99
N THR A 326 -21.39 -3.55 -4.99
CA THR A 326 -21.67 -2.12 -4.77
C THR A 326 -23.07 -1.88 -4.22
N LEU A 327 -24.09 -2.54 -4.75
CA LEU A 327 -25.46 -2.44 -4.22
C LEU A 327 -25.52 -2.89 -2.76
N GLY A 328 -24.88 -4.01 -2.43
CA GLY A 328 -24.87 -4.54 -1.07
C GLY A 328 -24.21 -3.58 -0.08
N ILE A 329 -23.01 -3.08 -0.39
CA ILE A 329 -22.26 -2.19 0.50
C ILE A 329 -22.96 -0.83 0.66
N VAL A 330 -23.46 -0.22 -0.43
CA VAL A 330 -24.22 1.05 -0.35
C VAL A 330 -25.48 0.88 0.49
N GLY A 331 -26.17 -0.25 0.32
CA GLY A 331 -27.43 -0.52 1.02
C GLY A 331 -27.27 -0.45 2.53
N GLY A 332 -26.33 -1.23 3.07
CA GLY A 332 -26.04 -1.24 4.50
C GLY A 332 -25.48 0.09 4.99
N SER A 333 -24.51 0.65 4.27
CA SER A 333 -23.84 1.90 4.67
C SER A 333 -24.79 3.08 4.82
N VAL A 334 -25.66 3.31 3.82
CA VAL A 334 -26.59 4.45 3.86
C VAL A 334 -27.71 4.21 4.88
N CYS A 335 -28.22 2.98 4.98
CA CYS A 335 -29.27 2.64 5.93
C CYS A 335 -28.78 2.83 7.37
N ALA A 336 -27.63 2.25 7.72
CA ALA A 336 -27.04 2.33 9.04
C ALA A 336 -26.66 3.76 9.42
N ALA A 337 -26.04 4.54 8.52
CA ALA A 337 -25.67 5.93 8.81
C ALA A 337 -26.87 6.81 9.20
N ILE A 338 -28.02 6.63 8.54
CA ILE A 338 -29.27 7.34 8.87
C ILE A 338 -29.76 6.91 10.27
N VAL A 339 -29.84 5.61 10.51
CA VAL A 339 -30.42 5.04 11.74
C VAL A 339 -29.55 5.34 12.97
N VAL A 340 -28.23 5.18 12.85
CA VAL A 340 -27.26 5.44 13.91
C VAL A 340 -27.28 6.92 14.32
N ALA A 341 -27.29 7.84 13.36
CA ALA A 341 -27.33 9.27 13.65
C ALA A 341 -28.68 9.69 14.27
N LEU A 342 -29.79 9.07 13.88
CA LEU A 342 -31.09 9.27 14.53
C LEU A 342 -31.10 8.76 15.97
N ALA A 343 -30.52 7.59 16.23
CA ALA A 343 -30.39 7.03 17.57
C ALA A 343 -29.68 8.00 18.52
N ASN A 344 -28.59 8.60 18.05
CA ASN A 344 -27.80 9.55 18.81
C ASN A 344 -28.58 10.83 19.15
N SER A 345 -29.31 11.37 18.16
CA SER A 345 -30.12 12.57 18.33
C SER A 345 -31.28 12.38 19.31
N TRP A 346 -31.98 11.23 19.25
CA TRP A 346 -33.02 10.93 20.25
C TRP A 346 -32.43 10.72 21.63
N ALA A 347 -31.29 10.05 21.74
CA ALA A 347 -30.62 9.84 23.02
C ALA A 347 -30.20 11.17 23.69
N LEU A 348 -29.77 12.18 22.91
CA LEU A 348 -29.48 13.51 23.44
C LEU A 348 -30.75 14.17 24.01
N VAL A 349 -31.84 14.14 23.25
CA VAL A 349 -33.13 14.74 23.65
C VAL A 349 -33.70 14.08 24.92
N ASP A 350 -33.42 12.79 25.10
CA ASP A 350 -33.73 12.03 26.31
C ASP A 350 -32.85 12.40 27.49
N ALA A 351 -31.53 12.58 27.27
CA ALA A 351 -30.58 12.96 28.31
C ALA A 351 -30.80 14.40 28.82
N LEU A 352 -31.12 15.33 27.91
CA LEU A 352 -31.48 16.71 28.23
C LEU A 352 -32.69 16.78 29.16
N GLY A 353 -33.71 15.96 28.89
CA GLY A 353 -34.94 15.89 29.65
C GLY A 353 -36.04 16.85 29.14
N PRO A 354 -37.23 16.81 29.76
CA PRO A 354 -38.41 17.54 29.27
C PRO A 354 -38.32 19.07 29.45
N ASP A 355 -37.51 19.59 30.38
CA ASP A 355 -37.42 21.02 30.69
C ASP A 355 -36.48 21.80 29.74
N THR A 356 -35.61 21.10 29.01
CA THR A 356 -34.61 21.64 28.07
C THR A 356 -34.91 21.30 26.61
N THR A 357 -36.00 20.57 26.34
CA THR A 357 -36.68 20.65 25.04
C THR A 357 -37.28 22.03 24.88
N CYS A 358 -36.45 22.99 24.48
CA CYS A 358 -36.87 24.31 24.04
C CYS A 358 -37.68 24.15 22.75
N ILE A 359 -38.98 23.83 22.89
CA ILE A 359 -40.01 24.50 22.11
C ILE A 359 -39.71 25.98 22.30
N ALA A 360 -39.15 26.63 21.29
CA ALA A 360 -38.98 28.08 21.28
C ALA A 360 -40.38 28.71 21.38
N GLY A 361 -40.81 29.03 22.60
CA GLY A 361 -42.08 29.73 22.86
C GLY A 361 -43.14 28.97 23.66
N GLY A 362 -42.80 28.25 24.74
CA GLY A 362 -43.74 28.02 25.85
C GLY A 362 -45.13 27.41 25.54
N ALA A 363 -45.31 26.74 24.40
CA ALA A 363 -46.57 26.11 24.05
C ALA A 363 -46.65 24.73 24.70
N LYS A 364 -47.53 24.59 25.71
CA LYS A 364 -47.99 23.26 26.18
C LYS A 364 -48.61 22.51 24.99
N ALA A 365 -48.26 21.24 24.83
CA ALA A 365 -48.90 20.36 23.86
C ALA A 365 -50.43 20.44 24.00
N PRO A 366 -51.20 20.63 22.91
CA PRO A 366 -52.66 20.68 22.99
C PRO A 366 -53.18 19.34 23.51
N ALA A 367 -53.94 19.37 24.60
CA ALA A 367 -54.64 18.21 25.11
C ALA A 367 -55.69 17.77 24.07
N LEU A 368 -55.55 16.56 23.54
CA LEU A 368 -56.59 15.90 22.76
C LEU A 368 -57.85 15.77 23.65
N PRO A 369 -59.02 16.28 23.21
CA PRO A 369 -60.24 16.16 23.99
C PRO A 369 -60.71 14.70 23.98
N GLY A 370 -60.58 14.01 25.12
CA GLY A 370 -61.16 12.68 25.34
C GLY A 370 -60.26 11.65 26.04
N ALA A 371 -58.96 11.91 26.21
CA ALA A 371 -58.08 11.00 26.94
C ALA A 371 -58.03 11.39 28.43
N GLY A 372 -58.43 10.45 29.30
CA GLY A 372 -58.24 10.57 30.74
C GLY A 372 -56.78 10.81 31.11
N VAL A 373 -56.56 11.34 32.32
CA VAL A 373 -55.27 11.78 32.86
C VAL A 373 -54.21 10.67 32.82
N THR A 374 -53.51 10.55 31.71
CA THR A 374 -52.24 9.84 31.52
C THR A 374 -51.37 10.70 30.61
N GLU A 375 -50.12 10.92 31.01
CA GLU A 375 -49.11 11.80 30.40
C GLU A 375 -49.30 12.07 28.90
N ALA A 376 -49.43 13.35 28.53
CA ALA A 376 -49.54 13.78 27.13
C ALA A 376 -48.34 13.27 26.32
N ARG A 377 -48.61 12.63 25.17
CA ARG A 377 -47.62 12.13 24.21
C ARG A 377 -46.59 13.22 23.89
N ARG A 378 -45.30 12.97 24.15
CA ARG A 378 -44.22 13.87 23.75
C ARG A 378 -44.21 13.95 22.21
N PRO A 379 -44.20 15.14 21.60
CA PRO A 379 -44.18 15.26 20.14
C PRO A 379 -42.88 14.68 19.57
N ASN A 380 -43.03 13.99 18.43
CA ASN A 380 -42.02 13.67 17.42
C ASN A 380 -40.92 14.74 17.25
N PRO A 381 -39.67 14.68 17.77
CA PRO A 381 -38.69 15.71 17.45
C PRO A 381 -38.46 15.92 15.94
N MET A 382 -38.63 14.89 15.12
CA MET A 382 -38.58 14.98 13.65
C MET A 382 -39.84 15.56 13.00
N ASP A 383 -40.97 15.58 13.71
CA ASP A 383 -42.22 16.17 13.21
C ASP A 383 -42.32 17.65 13.58
N LEU A 384 -41.34 18.17 14.33
CA LEU A 384 -41.20 19.57 14.71
C LEU A 384 -40.29 20.31 13.72
N SER A 385 -40.44 21.63 13.62
CA SER A 385 -39.53 22.43 12.81
C SER A 385 -38.12 22.50 13.42
N VAL A 386 -37.11 22.82 12.60
CA VAL A 386 -35.71 22.95 13.05
C VAL A 386 -35.56 23.95 14.20
N CYS A 387 -36.39 25.00 14.24
CA CYS A 387 -36.41 25.99 15.31
C CYS A 387 -37.01 25.48 16.62
N GLU A 388 -37.89 24.47 16.55
CA GLU A 388 -38.59 23.89 17.71
C GLU A 388 -37.83 22.71 18.32
N ALA A 389 -36.96 22.04 17.55
CA ALA A 389 -36.10 20.96 18.03
C ALA A 389 -34.61 21.15 17.66
N PRO A 390 -33.99 22.32 17.96
CA PRO A 390 -32.68 22.67 17.44
C PRO A 390 -31.58 21.68 17.87
N PHE A 391 -31.63 21.19 19.10
CA PHE A 391 -30.65 20.22 19.61
C PHE A 391 -30.73 18.86 18.91
N PHE A 392 -31.93 18.43 18.49
CA PHE A 392 -32.11 17.17 17.78
C PHE A 392 -31.45 17.24 16.40
N TYR A 393 -31.79 18.27 15.61
CA TYR A 393 -31.23 18.47 14.28
C TYR A 393 -29.73 18.79 14.31
N ALA A 394 -29.28 19.56 15.31
CA ALA A 394 -27.86 19.85 15.50
C ALA A 394 -27.06 18.59 15.83
N MET A 395 -27.58 17.70 16.68
CA MET A 395 -26.89 16.45 17.01
C MET A 395 -26.81 15.51 15.81
N TYR A 396 -27.86 15.44 14.99
CA TYR A 396 -27.85 14.63 13.78
C TYR A 396 -26.78 15.13 12.81
N ALA A 397 -26.82 16.43 12.50
CA ALA A 397 -25.84 17.05 11.61
C ALA A 397 -24.42 16.94 12.17
N ALA A 398 -24.23 17.14 13.47
CA ALA A 398 -22.92 16.98 14.12
C ALA A 398 -22.38 15.56 14.01
N THR A 399 -23.22 14.54 14.22
CA THR A 399 -22.81 13.13 14.12
C THR A 399 -22.30 12.81 12.71
N VAL A 400 -23.06 13.20 11.68
CA VAL A 400 -22.68 13.00 10.27
C VAL A 400 -21.45 13.82 9.89
N LEU A 401 -21.38 15.10 10.28
CA LEU A 401 -20.27 15.99 9.95
C LEU A 401 -18.97 15.61 10.66
N ILE A 402 -19.03 15.19 11.92
CA ILE A 402 -17.85 14.69 12.64
C ILE A 402 -17.34 13.42 11.97
N GLY A 403 -18.24 12.48 11.64
CA GLY A 403 -17.87 11.28 10.86
C GLY A 403 -17.19 11.63 9.54
N PHE A 404 -17.78 12.57 8.79
CA PHE A 404 -17.22 13.09 7.53
C PHE A 404 -15.82 13.69 7.71
N ILE A 405 -15.65 14.62 8.66
CA ILE A 405 -14.37 15.30 8.90
C ILE A 405 -13.27 14.29 9.24
N ILE A 406 -13.58 13.29 10.07
CA ILE A 406 -12.60 12.30 10.48
C ILE A 406 -12.22 11.38 9.31
N ILE A 407 -13.19 10.92 8.51
CA ILE A 407 -12.90 10.13 7.30
C ILE A 407 -12.04 10.94 6.32
N MET A 408 -12.38 12.20 6.10
CA MET A 408 -11.61 13.10 5.23
C MET A 408 -10.21 13.43 5.75
N SER A 409 -9.91 13.16 7.02
CA SER A 409 -8.56 13.33 7.58
C SER A 409 -7.57 12.22 7.20
N GLY A 410 -8.01 11.21 6.44
CA GLY A 410 -7.15 10.14 5.92
C GLY A 410 -6.93 8.99 6.90
N VAL A 411 -7.81 8.82 7.89
CA VAL A 411 -7.75 7.67 8.80
C VAL A 411 -8.12 6.39 8.04
N SER A 412 -7.35 5.32 8.25
CA SER A 412 -7.57 4.05 7.55
C SER A 412 -8.95 3.43 7.87
N GLN A 413 -9.62 2.86 6.87
CA GLN A 413 -10.96 2.26 7.01
C GLN A 413 -10.95 1.06 7.98
N GLU A 414 -9.84 0.33 8.00
CA GLU A 414 -9.58 -0.81 8.89
C GLU A 414 -9.54 -0.39 10.36
N ASP A 415 -8.78 0.66 10.68
CA ASP A 415 -8.64 1.17 12.05
C ASP A 415 -9.96 1.68 12.65
N ILE A 416 -10.84 2.18 11.79
CA ILE A 416 -12.15 2.72 12.14
C ILE A 416 -13.11 1.58 12.46
N SER A 417 -13.16 0.56 11.60
CA SER A 417 -14.03 -0.62 11.76
C SER A 417 -13.70 -1.39 13.05
N VAL A 418 -12.41 -1.60 13.28
CA VAL A 418 -11.86 -2.17 14.52
C VAL A 418 -12.25 -1.35 15.77
N ALA A 419 -12.12 -0.03 15.71
CA ALA A 419 -12.44 0.84 16.84
C ALA A 419 -13.95 0.84 17.15
N GLY A 420 -14.80 0.77 16.11
CA GLY A 420 -16.24 0.62 16.24
C GLY A 420 -16.61 -0.64 17.01
N LEU A 421 -16.10 -1.80 16.58
CA LEU A 421 -16.38 -3.10 17.21
C LEU A 421 -15.94 -3.17 18.67
N LEU A 422 -14.72 -2.71 19.00
CA LEU A 422 -14.25 -2.69 20.39
C LEU A 422 -15.08 -1.78 21.30
N THR A 423 -15.54 -0.65 20.76
CA THR A 423 -16.35 0.31 21.50
C THR A 423 -17.74 -0.25 21.75
N ASN A 424 -18.34 -0.91 20.74
CA ASN A 424 -19.56 -1.69 20.91
C ASN A 424 -19.39 -2.74 22.03
N ALA A 425 -18.31 -3.52 21.95
CA ALA A 425 -18.05 -4.60 22.89
C ALA A 425 -17.88 -4.13 24.35
N LEU A 426 -17.30 -2.94 24.53
CA LEU A 426 -17.15 -2.32 25.85
C LEU A 426 -18.49 -1.89 26.45
N PHE A 427 -19.45 -1.47 25.63
CA PHE A 427 -20.66 -0.76 26.09
C PHE A 427 -21.93 -1.60 26.07
N MET A 428 -21.96 -2.66 25.25
CA MET A 428 -23.08 -3.60 25.21
C MET A 428 -23.50 -4.13 26.60
N PRO A 429 -22.59 -4.49 27.53
CA PRO A 429 -22.99 -4.98 28.85
C PRO A 429 -23.82 -3.98 29.66
N LEU A 430 -23.47 -2.69 29.57
CA LEU A 430 -24.17 -1.64 30.28
C LEU A 430 -25.59 -1.43 29.72
N THR A 431 -25.72 -1.40 28.39
CA THR A 431 -27.00 -1.19 27.72
C THR A 431 -27.96 -2.36 27.94
N LEU A 432 -27.48 -3.60 27.80
CA LEU A 432 -28.30 -4.79 28.06
C LEU A 432 -28.70 -4.93 29.54
N LEU A 433 -27.82 -4.55 30.47
CA LEU A 433 -28.15 -4.51 31.89
C LEU A 433 -29.30 -3.55 32.16
N PHE A 434 -29.23 -2.31 31.65
CA PHE A 434 -30.32 -1.35 31.84
C PHE A 434 -31.62 -1.78 31.16
N LEU A 435 -31.55 -2.35 29.96
CA LEU A 435 -32.72 -2.92 29.30
C LEU A 435 -33.38 -4.01 30.16
N TRP A 436 -32.59 -4.95 30.68
CA TRP A 436 -33.10 -6.04 31.52
C TRP A 436 -33.67 -5.52 32.85
N LEU A 437 -32.99 -4.58 33.49
CA LEU A 437 -33.47 -3.97 34.75
C LEU A 437 -34.77 -3.19 34.54
N LEU A 438 -34.91 -2.46 33.44
CA LEU A 438 -36.14 -1.73 33.11
C LEU A 438 -37.29 -2.69 32.74
N ALA A 439 -36.99 -3.77 32.01
CA ALA A 439 -37.97 -4.78 31.61
C ALA A 439 -38.45 -5.68 32.76
N THR A 440 -37.64 -5.84 33.81
CA THR A 440 -37.98 -6.59 35.02
C THR A 440 -38.43 -5.70 36.18
N GLY A 441 -38.16 -4.40 36.08
CA GLY A 441 -38.42 -3.39 37.10
C GLY A 441 -39.88 -2.91 37.14
N PRO A 442 -40.18 -1.96 38.05
CA PRO A 442 -41.54 -1.55 38.34
C PRO A 442 -42.25 -0.77 37.24
N LYS A 443 -41.52 -0.28 36.22
CA LYS A 443 -42.01 0.56 35.12
C LYS A 443 -43.00 -0.13 34.17
N LEU A 444 -42.90 -1.45 34.02
CA LEU A 444 -43.92 -2.21 33.29
C LEU A 444 -45.07 -2.62 34.24
N PRO A 445 -46.33 -2.66 33.76
CA PRO A 445 -47.44 -3.26 34.51
C PRO A 445 -47.10 -4.70 34.91
N GLU A 446 -47.62 -5.16 36.06
CA GLU A 446 -47.31 -6.52 36.56
C GLU A 446 -47.65 -7.64 35.57
N THR A 447 -48.59 -7.40 34.65
CA THR A 447 -49.02 -8.35 33.61
C THR A 447 -48.04 -8.45 32.43
N THR A 448 -47.23 -7.42 32.19
CA THR A 448 -46.32 -7.34 31.03
C THR A 448 -44.83 -7.37 31.40
N ARG A 449 -44.50 -7.28 32.69
CA ARG A 449 -43.15 -7.53 33.20
C ARG A 449 -42.64 -8.92 32.79
N VAL A 450 -41.36 -8.99 32.49
CA VAL A 450 -40.66 -10.25 32.25
C VAL A 450 -40.64 -11.06 33.54
N LYS A 451 -41.44 -12.13 33.61
CA LYS A 451 -41.64 -12.98 34.80
C LYS A 451 -41.33 -14.46 34.51
N GLY A 452 -41.13 -15.24 35.58
CA GLY A 452 -41.00 -16.70 35.51
C GLY A 452 -39.77 -17.16 34.70
N PHE A 453 -39.96 -18.22 33.91
CA PHE A 453 -38.90 -18.83 33.10
C PHE A 453 -38.32 -17.88 32.04
N TYR A 454 -39.16 -17.02 31.45
CA TYR A 454 -38.74 -16.06 30.43
C TYR A 454 -37.70 -15.06 30.96
N LYS A 455 -37.79 -14.65 32.24
CA LYS A 455 -36.81 -13.77 32.88
C LYS A 455 -35.42 -14.38 32.96
N TRP A 456 -35.33 -15.67 33.21
CA TRP A 456 -34.05 -16.38 33.29
C TRP A 456 -33.47 -16.66 31.92
N ILE A 457 -34.32 -16.94 30.92
CA ILE A 457 -33.87 -17.07 29.52
C ILE A 457 -33.26 -15.76 29.02
N THR A 458 -33.95 -14.62 29.22
CA THR A 458 -33.43 -13.33 28.76
C THR A 458 -32.16 -12.93 29.52
N ALA A 459 -32.11 -13.18 30.83
CA ALA A 459 -30.88 -12.97 31.61
C ALA A 459 -29.72 -13.83 31.08
N PHE A 460 -29.98 -15.13 30.81
CA PHE A 460 -28.97 -16.04 30.28
C PHE A 460 -28.47 -15.60 28.90
N ALA A 461 -29.38 -15.26 27.99
CA ALA A 461 -29.04 -14.79 26.65
C ALA A 461 -28.18 -13.50 26.70
N PHE A 462 -28.55 -12.55 27.57
CA PHE A 462 -27.80 -11.30 27.72
C PHE A 462 -26.44 -11.53 28.37
N CYS A 463 -26.38 -12.35 29.43
CA CYS A 463 -25.09 -12.73 30.03
C CYS A 463 -24.18 -13.42 29.01
N LEU A 464 -24.72 -14.29 28.16
CA LEU A 464 -23.98 -14.96 27.10
C LEU A 464 -23.43 -13.96 26.09
N ALA A 465 -24.28 -13.05 25.57
CA ALA A 465 -23.87 -12.00 24.65
C ALA A 465 -22.78 -11.09 25.26
N CYS A 466 -22.97 -10.66 26.52
CA CYS A 466 -21.96 -9.86 27.24
C CYS A 466 -20.65 -10.63 27.46
N THR A 467 -20.71 -11.94 27.69
CA THR A 467 -19.52 -12.77 27.90
C THR A 467 -18.72 -12.87 26.60
N PHE A 468 -19.36 -13.14 25.47
CA PHE A 468 -18.66 -13.18 24.18
C PHE A 468 -18.14 -11.81 23.75
N SER A 469 -18.93 -10.77 23.98
CA SER A 469 -18.52 -9.39 23.74
C SER A 469 -17.29 -8.98 24.59
N THR A 470 -17.23 -9.37 25.86
CA THR A 470 -16.04 -9.14 26.70
C THR A 470 -14.86 -10.02 26.32
N ILE A 471 -15.09 -11.25 25.87
CA ILE A 471 -14.05 -12.11 25.30
C ILE A 471 -13.46 -11.44 24.04
N GLU A 472 -14.29 -10.92 23.15
CA GLU A 472 -13.85 -10.17 21.97
C GLU A 472 -13.01 -8.94 22.37
N LEU A 473 -13.44 -8.18 23.37
CA LEU A 473 -12.68 -7.04 23.89
C LEU A 473 -11.30 -7.47 24.44
N VAL A 474 -11.24 -8.55 25.22
CA VAL A 474 -10.00 -9.07 25.81
C VAL A 474 -9.08 -9.63 24.72
N LEU A 475 -9.61 -10.44 23.80
CA LEU A 475 -8.87 -10.99 22.67
C LEU A 475 -8.40 -9.90 21.72
N GLY A 476 -9.21 -8.87 21.50
CA GLY A 476 -8.81 -7.67 20.77
C GLY A 476 -7.78 -6.81 21.53
N MET A 477 -7.63 -6.97 22.84
CA MET A 477 -6.55 -6.34 23.61
C MET A 477 -5.26 -7.15 23.65
N THR A 478 -5.32 -8.48 23.43
CA THR A 478 -4.15 -9.37 23.41
C THR A 478 -3.66 -9.65 21.98
N ASP A 479 -2.34 -9.67 21.75
CA ASP A 479 -1.73 -9.91 20.43
C ASP A 479 -1.88 -11.38 19.95
N THR A 480 -3.10 -11.84 19.69
CA THR A 480 -3.38 -13.16 19.09
C THR A 480 -3.61 -13.04 17.56
N PRO A 481 -2.99 -13.90 16.73
CA PRO A 481 -3.21 -13.89 15.27
C PRO A 481 -4.63 -14.37 14.96
N GLY A 482 -5.39 -13.61 14.15
CA GLY A 482 -6.70 -14.07 13.66
C GLY A 482 -7.77 -13.00 13.45
N SER A 483 -7.70 -11.86 14.13
CA SER A 483 -8.61 -10.72 13.89
C SER A 483 -8.00 -9.69 12.95
N GLY A 484 -8.83 -8.98 12.18
CA GLY A 484 -8.45 -7.73 11.49
C GLY A 484 -7.78 -6.71 12.41
N LEU A 485 -7.89 -6.86 13.73
CA LEU A 485 -7.19 -6.09 14.75
C LEU A 485 -5.67 -6.35 14.85
N ALA A 486 -5.18 -7.54 14.53
CA ALA A 486 -3.74 -7.86 14.54
C ALA A 486 -3.05 -7.25 13.29
N ALA A 487 -3.77 -7.18 12.17
CA ALA A 487 -3.37 -6.46 10.96
C ALA A 487 -3.37 -4.94 11.19
N ALA A 488 -4.40 -4.42 11.86
CA ALA A 488 -4.52 -2.99 12.19
C ALA A 488 -3.47 -2.52 13.21
N ARG A 489 -3.14 -3.30 14.24
CA ARG A 489 -2.08 -2.94 15.23
C ARG A 489 -0.67 -3.14 14.71
N ALA A 490 -0.43 -4.09 13.81
CA ALA A 490 0.83 -4.17 13.06
C ALA A 490 1.04 -2.91 12.19
N ARG A 491 -0.04 -2.32 11.66
CA ARG A 491 -0.02 -1.05 10.90
C ARG A 491 0.00 0.21 11.77
N LYS A 492 -0.70 0.27 12.92
CA LYS A 492 -0.77 1.48 13.77
C LYS A 492 0.54 1.86 14.46
N ARG A 493 1.47 0.90 14.66
CA ARG A 493 2.85 1.19 15.09
C ARG A 493 3.70 1.88 14.01
N SER A 494 3.23 1.92 12.75
CA SER A 494 3.84 2.66 11.63
C SER A 494 3.41 4.14 11.55
N HIS A 495 2.32 4.54 12.22
CA HIS A 495 1.66 5.84 11.97
C HIS A 495 1.57 6.82 13.16
N ARG A 496 2.13 6.51 14.33
CA ARG A 496 2.24 7.47 15.45
C ARG A 496 3.70 7.80 15.76
N SER A 497 4.24 8.82 15.11
CA SER A 497 5.49 9.48 15.54
C SER A 497 5.54 10.96 15.16
N HIS A 498 4.47 11.72 15.40
CA HIS A 498 4.55 13.19 15.48
C HIS A 498 3.45 13.76 16.38
N VAL A 499 3.69 13.85 17.70
CA VAL A 499 3.36 15.02 18.53
C VAL A 499 4.35 15.02 19.70
N VAL A 500 5.24 16.00 19.72
CA VAL A 500 6.17 16.27 20.80
C VAL A 500 5.41 16.96 21.94
N LEU A 501 5.41 16.38 23.14
CA LEU A 501 5.41 17.11 24.41
C LEU A 501 6.07 16.21 25.47
N GLY A 502 7.14 16.72 26.08
CA GLY A 502 8.11 15.93 26.84
C GLY A 502 7.62 15.44 28.19
N SER A 503 8.10 14.26 28.59
CA SER A 503 8.91 14.04 29.78
C SER A 503 9.26 12.56 29.89
N SER A 504 10.49 12.31 30.29
CA SER A 504 11.18 11.03 30.34
C SER A 504 10.52 9.98 31.23
N ILE A 505 10.01 8.90 30.65
CA ILE A 505 9.98 7.57 31.28
C ILE A 505 10.35 6.54 30.21
N SER A 506 11.46 5.84 30.43
CA SER A 506 11.96 4.74 29.63
C SER A 506 11.00 3.56 29.66
N ASN A 507 10.16 3.44 28.63
CA ASN A 507 9.48 2.19 28.30
C ASN A 507 10.15 1.61 27.06
N VAL A 508 10.70 0.40 27.22
CA VAL A 508 11.25 -0.42 26.15
C VAL A 508 10.07 -0.90 25.29
N GLU A 509 9.72 -0.13 24.27
CA GLU A 509 8.82 -0.58 23.20
C GLU A 509 9.56 -1.55 22.30
N THR A 510 9.04 -2.78 22.18
CA THR A 510 9.45 -3.72 21.12
C THR A 510 9.05 -3.13 19.76
N ARG A 511 10.03 -2.48 19.12
CA ARG A 511 9.99 -2.00 17.74
C ARG A 511 9.59 -3.16 16.82
N ALA A 512 8.55 -3.01 16.00
CA ALA A 512 8.40 -3.88 14.83
C ALA A 512 9.71 -3.72 14.01
N SER A 513 10.48 -4.80 13.87
CA SER A 513 11.84 -4.69 13.36
C SER A 513 11.79 -4.33 11.88
N LYS A 514 12.36 -3.17 11.51
CA LYS A 514 12.54 -2.78 10.11
C LYS A 514 13.28 -3.92 9.36
N PRO A 515 12.94 -4.20 8.09
CA PRO A 515 13.58 -5.29 7.37
C PRO A 515 15.06 -5.03 7.16
N HIS A 516 15.86 -6.09 7.12
CA HIS A 516 17.20 -6.03 6.56
C HIS A 516 17.09 -5.88 5.04
N ILE A 517 17.89 -4.99 4.46
CA ILE A 517 17.84 -4.65 3.04
C ILE A 517 19.19 -4.98 2.42
N ILE A 518 19.19 -5.88 1.46
CA ILE A 518 20.41 -6.31 0.75
C ILE A 518 20.22 -5.97 -0.72
N ILE A 519 21.12 -5.15 -1.26
CA ILE A 519 21.17 -4.90 -2.71
C ILE A 519 22.40 -5.61 -3.26
N MET A 520 22.17 -6.47 -4.24
CA MET A 520 23.19 -7.15 -5.02
C MET A 520 23.20 -6.58 -6.43
N LEU A 521 24.25 -5.82 -6.76
CA LEU A 521 24.41 -5.18 -8.06
C LEU A 521 25.52 -5.89 -8.82
N ALA A 522 25.17 -6.57 -9.91
CA ALA A 522 26.11 -7.17 -10.84
C ALA A 522 26.59 -6.13 -11.87
N ASP A 523 27.86 -6.22 -12.25
CA ASP A 523 28.50 -5.31 -13.20
C ASP A 523 28.52 -5.96 -14.58
N ASP A 524 28.05 -5.27 -15.62
CA ASP A 524 28.08 -5.76 -17.02
C ASP A 524 27.35 -7.09 -17.28
N LEU A 525 26.37 -7.48 -16.44
CA LEU A 525 25.64 -8.72 -16.62
C LEU A 525 24.60 -8.61 -17.76
N GLY A 526 24.84 -9.34 -18.86
CA GLY A 526 23.96 -9.36 -20.01
C GLY A 526 22.57 -9.98 -19.75
N TYR A 527 21.56 -9.51 -20.47
CA TYR A 527 20.17 -9.94 -20.29
C TYR A 527 19.97 -11.46 -20.48
N ALA A 528 20.73 -12.09 -21.39
CA ALA A 528 20.72 -13.53 -21.65
C ALA A 528 21.86 -14.30 -20.96
N ASN A 529 22.59 -13.66 -20.05
CA ASN A 529 23.64 -14.31 -19.26
C ASN A 529 23.11 -14.84 -17.92
N VAL A 530 21.81 -15.15 -17.84
CA VAL A 530 21.16 -15.68 -16.64
C VAL A 530 20.25 -16.85 -17.00
N GLY A 531 20.15 -17.84 -16.11
CA GLY A 531 19.54 -19.14 -16.39
C GLY A 531 18.06 -19.08 -16.72
N TRP A 532 17.33 -18.11 -16.18
CA TRP A 532 15.90 -17.92 -16.44
C TRP A 532 15.59 -17.25 -17.79
N ASN A 533 16.59 -16.60 -18.41
CA ASN A 533 16.48 -16.03 -19.75
C ASN A 533 17.22 -16.90 -20.79
N ASN A 534 18.16 -17.73 -20.34
CA ASN A 534 18.95 -18.61 -21.20
C ASN A 534 19.34 -19.89 -20.45
N ALA A 535 18.69 -21.00 -20.78
CA ALA A 535 18.91 -22.29 -20.15
C ALA A 535 20.34 -22.84 -20.31
N ALA A 536 21.14 -22.31 -21.24
CA ALA A 536 22.55 -22.70 -21.42
C ALA A 536 23.45 -22.18 -20.28
N VAL A 537 23.03 -21.13 -19.56
CA VAL A 537 23.85 -20.50 -18.52
C VAL A 537 23.50 -21.09 -17.14
N HIS A 538 24.46 -21.81 -16.56
CA HIS A 538 24.31 -22.47 -15.27
C HIS A 538 24.33 -21.48 -14.09
N THR A 539 23.15 -21.11 -13.59
CA THR A 539 22.95 -20.19 -12.46
C THR A 539 21.88 -20.72 -11.47
N PRO A 540 22.13 -21.88 -10.83
CA PRO A 540 21.14 -22.53 -10.00
C PRO A 540 20.68 -21.68 -8.80
N GLN A 541 21.56 -20.88 -8.19
CA GLN A 541 21.21 -20.09 -7.00
C GLN A 541 20.31 -18.92 -7.37
N LEU A 542 20.65 -18.17 -8.44
CA LEU A 542 19.81 -17.10 -8.93
C LEU A 542 18.46 -17.62 -9.44
N ASN A 543 18.45 -18.75 -10.16
CA ASN A 543 17.20 -19.38 -10.59
C ASN A 543 16.30 -19.75 -9.41
N ALA A 544 16.88 -20.28 -8.32
CA ALA A 544 16.14 -20.59 -7.11
C ALA A 544 15.58 -19.32 -6.42
N LEU A 545 16.37 -18.24 -6.37
CA LEU A 545 15.94 -16.96 -5.80
C LEU A 545 14.83 -16.30 -6.62
N VAL A 546 14.86 -16.43 -7.94
CA VAL A 546 13.79 -15.97 -8.84
C VAL A 546 12.53 -16.81 -8.66
N ALA A 547 12.67 -18.15 -8.56
CA ALA A 547 11.55 -19.05 -8.34
C ALA A 547 10.84 -18.79 -6.99
N ASP A 548 11.61 -18.40 -5.95
CA ASP A 548 11.10 -18.00 -4.62
C ASP A 548 10.95 -16.48 -4.47
N GLY A 549 10.96 -15.74 -5.58
CA GLY A 549 10.96 -14.27 -5.59
C GLY A 549 10.01 -13.68 -6.63
N VAL A 550 10.19 -12.41 -6.94
CA VAL A 550 9.43 -11.66 -7.93
C VAL A 550 10.38 -11.24 -9.05
N ARG A 551 10.16 -11.75 -10.27
CA ARG A 551 10.93 -11.34 -11.45
C ARG A 551 10.41 -10.02 -12.00
N LEU A 552 11.31 -9.09 -12.30
CA LEU A 552 10.97 -7.82 -12.95
C LEU A 552 11.29 -7.90 -14.43
N GLU A 553 10.26 -8.02 -15.26
CA GLU A 553 10.41 -8.21 -16.70
C GLU A 553 10.87 -6.91 -17.40
N ARG A 554 10.41 -5.74 -16.93
CA ARG A 554 10.67 -4.42 -17.50
C ARG A 554 11.41 -3.51 -16.50
N HIS A 555 12.56 -3.98 -16.04
CA HIS A 555 13.48 -3.20 -15.20
C HIS A 555 14.55 -2.49 -16.04
N TYR A 556 14.71 -1.18 -15.83
CA TYR A 556 15.55 -0.32 -16.63
C TYR A 556 16.68 0.32 -15.82
N VAL A 557 17.82 0.49 -16.50
CA VAL A 557 19.07 1.07 -16.03
C VAL A 557 19.61 2.03 -17.08
N TYR A 558 20.75 2.65 -16.83
CA TYR A 558 21.47 3.40 -17.85
C TYR A 558 22.45 2.51 -18.60
N GLN A 559 22.91 2.96 -19.76
CA GLN A 559 23.88 2.26 -20.61
C GLN A 559 25.32 2.22 -20.06
N PHE A 560 25.58 2.83 -18.90
CA PHE A 560 26.88 2.92 -18.22
C PHE A 560 26.79 2.65 -16.71
N CYS A 561 27.88 2.11 -16.15
CA CYS A 561 27.99 1.77 -14.73
C CYS A 561 27.76 2.97 -13.79
N SER A 562 28.54 4.05 -13.96
CA SER A 562 28.57 5.18 -13.00
C SER A 562 27.23 5.94 -12.94
N PRO A 563 26.60 6.36 -14.07
CA PRO A 563 25.26 6.91 -14.07
C PRO A 563 24.20 6.02 -13.40
N SER A 564 24.19 4.72 -13.69
CA SER A 564 23.27 3.77 -13.06
C SER A 564 23.45 3.73 -11.55
N ARG A 565 24.69 3.59 -11.07
CA ARG A 565 25.02 3.61 -9.64
C ARG A 565 24.64 4.94 -8.99
N ALA A 566 24.82 6.05 -9.70
CA ALA A 566 24.46 7.38 -9.22
C ALA A 566 22.94 7.49 -9.08
N SER A 567 22.18 7.00 -10.05
CA SER A 567 20.72 6.91 -10.00
C SER A 567 20.23 6.05 -8.84
N LEU A 568 20.83 4.88 -8.62
CA LEU A 568 20.52 4.02 -7.47
C LEU A 568 20.71 4.75 -6.14
N MET A 569 21.83 5.47 -5.99
CA MET A 569 22.20 6.09 -4.73
C MET A 569 21.47 7.40 -4.45
N THR A 570 20.98 8.10 -5.47
CA THR A 570 20.36 9.44 -5.34
C THR A 570 18.86 9.45 -5.59
N GLY A 571 18.30 8.36 -6.15
CA GLY A 571 16.91 8.28 -6.55
C GLY A 571 16.53 9.17 -7.73
N ARG A 572 17.50 9.57 -8.55
CA ARG A 572 17.33 10.50 -9.67
C ARG A 572 17.63 9.85 -11.00
N TYR A 573 17.02 10.35 -12.07
CA TYR A 573 17.35 9.86 -13.42
C TYR A 573 18.81 10.20 -13.78
N PRO A 574 19.42 9.45 -14.70
CA PRO A 574 20.75 9.77 -15.24
C PRO A 574 20.83 11.22 -15.75
N ILE A 575 19.75 11.70 -16.39
CA ILE A 575 19.63 13.08 -16.87
C ILE A 575 19.61 14.14 -15.77
N HIS A 576 19.33 13.80 -14.52
CA HIS A 576 19.27 14.71 -13.37
C HIS A 576 20.48 14.56 -12.43
N VAL A 577 21.45 13.73 -12.78
CA VAL A 577 22.68 13.52 -12.02
C VAL A 577 23.90 13.60 -12.93
N GLN A 578 24.02 12.64 -13.86
CA GLN A 578 25.19 12.48 -14.70
C GLN A 578 24.92 11.47 -15.83
N GLU A 579 24.96 11.93 -17.08
CA GLU A 579 24.89 11.05 -18.27
C GLU A 579 26.28 10.65 -18.79
N ARG A 580 27.30 11.46 -18.50
CA ARG A 580 28.66 11.30 -19.04
C ARG A 580 29.62 10.84 -17.94
N MET A 581 30.50 9.90 -18.22
CA MET A 581 31.57 9.56 -17.28
C MET A 581 32.60 10.70 -17.22
N GLY A 582 32.84 11.23 -16.02
CA GLY A 582 33.87 12.23 -15.78
C GLY A 582 35.27 11.60 -15.75
N PRO A 583 36.34 12.34 -16.11
CA PRO A 583 37.69 11.85 -15.92
C PRO A 583 37.99 11.66 -14.43
N PHE A 584 38.62 10.55 -14.04
CA PHE A 584 38.81 10.08 -12.65
C PHE A 584 39.43 11.08 -11.66
N TRP A 585 40.12 12.11 -12.17
CA TRP A 585 40.73 13.21 -11.40
C TRP A 585 39.84 14.45 -11.24
N SER A 586 38.55 14.34 -11.56
CA SER A 586 37.60 15.46 -11.50
C SER A 586 36.58 15.28 -10.37
N THR A 587 36.13 16.42 -9.82
CA THR A 587 34.95 16.49 -8.93
C THR A 587 33.65 16.06 -9.63
N TYR A 588 33.68 15.92 -10.96
CA TYR A 588 32.56 15.47 -11.81
C TYR A 588 32.48 13.92 -11.94
N THR A 589 33.35 13.16 -11.26
CA THR A 589 33.37 11.68 -11.37
C THR A 589 32.19 10.96 -10.70
N GLY A 590 31.30 11.69 -10.06
CA GLY A 590 30.09 11.15 -9.46
C GLY A 590 29.12 12.24 -9.00
N PRO A 591 28.07 11.88 -8.24
CA PRO A 591 27.06 12.82 -7.80
C PRO A 591 27.67 13.90 -6.88
N PRO A 592 27.24 15.17 -6.98
CA PRO A 592 27.67 16.24 -6.07
C PRO A 592 27.56 15.84 -4.60
N THR A 593 28.47 16.32 -3.77
CA THR A 593 28.45 16.07 -2.31
C THR A 593 27.24 16.67 -1.60
N ASN A 594 26.51 17.56 -2.26
CA ASN A 594 25.27 18.15 -1.76
C ASN A 594 24.04 17.26 -2.02
N MET A 595 24.14 16.24 -2.88
CA MET A 595 23.11 15.21 -3.01
C MET A 595 23.25 14.19 -1.89
N THR A 596 22.18 14.03 -1.11
CA THR A 596 22.13 13.05 -0.03
C THR A 596 21.98 11.65 -0.65
N LEU A 597 22.84 10.71 -0.27
CA LEU A 597 22.76 9.35 -0.81
C LEU A 597 21.94 8.43 0.11
N LEU A 598 21.41 7.34 -0.46
CA LEU A 598 20.65 6.31 0.22
C LEU A 598 21.24 5.84 1.57
N PRO A 599 22.54 5.50 1.71
CA PRO A 599 23.09 5.10 3.01
C PRO A 599 22.98 6.20 4.08
N ALA A 600 23.11 7.48 3.71
CA ALA A 600 22.95 8.59 4.66
C ALA A 600 21.50 8.67 5.16
N LYS A 601 20.52 8.51 4.26
CA LYS A 601 19.10 8.41 4.61
C LYS A 601 18.80 7.23 5.53
N LEU A 602 19.36 6.06 5.23
CA LEU A 602 19.13 4.86 6.04
C LEU A 602 19.74 4.97 7.46
N ARG A 603 20.80 5.76 7.63
CA ARG A 603 21.33 6.05 8.97
C ARG A 603 20.37 6.88 9.82
N GLU A 604 19.58 7.77 9.22
CA GLU A 604 18.49 8.48 9.93
C GLU A 604 17.47 7.48 10.49
N ALA A 605 17.24 6.38 9.77
CA ALA A 605 16.42 5.25 10.21
C ALA A 605 17.12 4.25 11.16
N GLN A 606 18.36 4.52 11.57
CA GLN A 606 19.20 3.66 12.43
C GLN A 606 19.59 2.31 11.81
N TYR A 607 19.72 2.25 10.48
CA TYR A 607 20.34 1.11 9.82
C TYR A 607 21.86 1.09 10.03
N ARG A 608 22.41 -0.11 10.21
CA ARG A 608 23.84 -0.36 10.00
C ARG A 608 24.07 -0.48 8.51
N VAL A 609 24.81 0.47 7.93
CA VAL A 609 24.96 0.61 6.48
C VAL A 609 26.38 0.24 6.05
N HIS A 610 26.49 -0.82 5.24
CA HIS A 610 27.76 -1.38 4.79
C HIS A 610 27.84 -1.45 3.27
N HIS A 611 29.02 -1.14 2.72
CA HIS A 611 29.34 -1.27 1.30
C HIS A 611 30.44 -2.32 1.08
N VAL A 612 30.24 -3.19 0.10
CA VAL A 612 31.27 -4.13 -0.34
C VAL A 612 31.34 -4.14 -1.87
N GLY A 613 32.52 -3.89 -2.43
CA GLY A 613 32.83 -3.98 -3.85
C GLY A 613 33.04 -2.64 -4.57
N LYS A 614 32.56 -2.53 -5.82
CA LYS A 614 32.79 -1.40 -6.73
C LYS A 614 32.01 -0.16 -6.34
N TRP A 615 32.71 0.96 -6.14
CA TRP A 615 32.09 2.26 -5.89
C TRP A 615 31.71 2.99 -7.18
N HIS A 616 32.70 3.44 -7.96
CA HIS A 616 32.53 4.13 -9.24
C HIS A 616 31.64 5.40 -9.21
N LEU A 617 31.59 6.10 -8.07
CA LEU A 617 30.87 7.37 -7.87
C LEU A 617 31.79 8.49 -7.39
N GLY A 618 33.05 8.40 -7.82
CA GLY A 618 34.10 9.39 -7.60
C GLY A 618 34.97 9.12 -6.38
N ALA A 619 36.26 9.37 -6.56
CA ALA A 619 37.32 9.17 -5.56
C ALA A 619 38.10 10.46 -5.25
N TYR A 620 37.71 11.60 -5.84
CA TYR A 620 38.47 12.85 -5.80
C TYR A 620 38.77 13.33 -4.36
N SER A 621 37.81 13.19 -3.45
CA SER A 621 37.94 13.65 -2.06
C SER A 621 37.44 12.60 -1.06
N ASN A 622 37.85 12.75 0.20
CA ASN A 622 37.30 11.96 1.30
C ASN A 622 35.78 12.12 1.47
N ALA A 623 35.18 13.19 0.92
CA ALA A 623 33.73 13.37 0.91
C ALA A 623 33.05 12.62 -0.25
N SER A 624 33.80 12.13 -1.25
CA SER A 624 33.28 11.46 -2.44
C SER A 624 33.28 9.93 -2.31
N ILE A 625 34.18 9.37 -1.49
CA ILE A 625 34.28 7.92 -1.23
C ILE A 625 33.10 7.40 -0.39
N PRO A 626 32.82 6.09 -0.36
CA PRO A 626 31.61 5.53 0.28
C PRO A 626 31.38 5.99 1.74
N VAL A 627 32.43 5.96 2.56
CA VAL A 627 32.36 6.37 3.99
C VAL A 627 32.07 7.88 4.13
N GLY A 628 32.53 8.69 3.16
CA GLY A 628 32.20 10.11 3.09
C GLY A 628 30.75 10.39 2.67
N ARG A 629 30.06 9.39 2.12
CA ARG A 629 28.71 9.51 1.55
C ARG A 629 27.62 8.79 2.34
N GLY A 630 27.94 8.30 3.53
CA GLY A 630 26.97 7.78 4.49
C GLY A 630 27.22 6.35 4.93
N PHE A 631 28.05 5.56 4.23
CA PHE A 631 28.38 4.21 4.69
C PHE A 631 29.21 4.24 5.99
N GLU A 632 28.96 3.29 6.88
CA GLU A 632 29.72 3.15 8.12
C GLU A 632 31.02 2.37 7.90
N THR A 633 30.92 1.30 7.12
CA THR A 633 32.08 0.56 6.64
C THR A 633 32.01 0.37 5.13
N SER A 634 33.18 0.30 4.51
CA SER A 634 33.33 0.08 3.08
C SER A 634 34.54 -0.80 2.82
N PHE A 635 34.38 -1.83 1.98
CA PHE A 635 35.50 -2.65 1.53
C PHE A 635 35.40 -2.94 0.04
N GLY A 636 36.36 -2.49 -0.76
CA GLY A 636 36.35 -2.67 -2.21
C GLY A 636 37.16 -1.60 -2.94
N PHE A 637 36.86 -1.37 -4.21
CA PHE A 637 37.64 -0.47 -5.08
C PHE A 637 36.82 0.76 -5.47
N LEU A 638 37.52 1.87 -5.70
CA LEU A 638 36.88 3.16 -5.91
C LEU A 638 36.57 3.44 -7.38
N ASP A 639 37.39 2.91 -8.29
CA ASP A 639 37.30 3.16 -9.72
C ASP A 639 36.24 2.30 -10.44
N GLY A 640 36.17 2.43 -11.76
CA GLY A 640 35.31 1.65 -12.64
C GLY A 640 35.80 0.24 -12.95
N MET A 641 37.11 -0.02 -12.87
CA MET A 641 37.71 -1.28 -13.31
C MET A 641 39.04 -1.55 -12.60
N GLN A 642 39.32 -2.83 -12.31
CA GLN A 642 40.62 -3.30 -11.81
C GLN A 642 40.82 -4.77 -12.20
N ASP A 643 42.01 -5.31 -11.96
CA ASP A 643 42.30 -6.73 -12.06
C ASP A 643 41.61 -7.53 -10.92
N HIS A 644 41.14 -8.75 -11.21
CA HIS A 644 40.41 -9.57 -10.25
C HIS A 644 41.30 -10.28 -9.22
N TRP A 645 42.61 -10.36 -9.41
CA TRP A 645 43.52 -11.14 -8.56
C TRP A 645 44.52 -10.27 -7.79
N ASN A 646 45.03 -9.20 -8.41
CA ASN A 646 46.01 -8.32 -7.79
C ASN A 646 45.41 -6.98 -7.34
N HIS A 647 44.15 -6.69 -7.72
CA HIS A 647 43.41 -5.49 -7.34
C HIS A 647 44.12 -4.18 -7.71
N ARG A 648 44.77 -4.23 -8.87
CA ARG A 648 45.50 -3.12 -9.47
C ARG A 648 44.68 -2.50 -10.60
N MET A 649 44.85 -1.20 -10.78
CA MET A 649 44.27 -0.52 -11.95
C MET A 649 44.95 -1.05 -13.20
N GLN A 650 44.16 -1.38 -14.24
CA GLN A 650 44.74 -1.93 -15.47
C GLN A 650 45.25 -0.80 -16.37
N GLY A 651 46.56 -0.79 -16.66
CA GLY A 651 47.24 0.19 -17.51
C GLY A 651 47.74 -0.34 -18.86
N CYS A 652 48.28 0.55 -19.70
CA CYS A 652 48.82 0.25 -21.05
C CYS A 652 49.92 -0.83 -21.08
N ASN A 653 50.52 -1.18 -19.93
CA ASN A 653 51.60 -2.16 -19.83
C ASN A 653 51.17 -3.48 -19.15
N SER A 654 49.89 -3.82 -19.22
CA SER A 654 49.34 -5.06 -18.64
C SER A 654 49.63 -6.32 -19.49
N SER A 655 50.48 -6.21 -20.52
CA SER A 655 50.91 -7.30 -21.41
C SER A 655 51.87 -8.33 -20.78
N GLY A 656 52.10 -8.29 -19.46
CA GLY A 656 53.07 -9.16 -18.78
C GLY A 656 52.66 -9.74 -17.44
N MET A 657 51.38 -9.68 -17.03
CA MET A 657 50.97 -10.26 -15.74
C MET A 657 50.42 -11.67 -15.93
N GLU A 658 51.25 -12.66 -15.60
CA GLU A 658 50.88 -14.06 -15.47
C GLU A 658 49.78 -14.21 -14.41
N ASP A 659 48.66 -14.83 -14.78
CA ASP A 659 47.79 -15.52 -13.82
C ASP A 659 48.71 -16.41 -12.96
N PRO A 660 48.63 -16.41 -11.61
CA PRO A 660 49.39 -17.35 -10.79
C PRO A 660 49.16 -18.84 -11.16
N GLN A 661 48.17 -19.15 -12.01
CA GLN A 661 47.93 -20.46 -12.62
C GLN A 661 48.55 -20.67 -14.02
N GLY A 662 49.33 -19.71 -14.54
CA GLY A 662 50.30 -19.87 -15.64
C GLY A 662 49.83 -19.69 -17.09
N ASP A 663 48.60 -19.26 -17.37
CA ASP A 663 48.02 -19.35 -18.73
C ASP A 663 47.62 -18.01 -19.38
N SER A 664 48.33 -16.90 -19.10
CA SER A 664 48.12 -15.63 -19.84
C SER A 664 48.64 -15.69 -21.29
N ALA A 665 49.35 -16.75 -21.68
CA ALA A 665 50.01 -16.87 -22.99
C ALA A 665 49.07 -17.25 -24.16
N ASP A 666 47.86 -17.75 -23.92
CA ASP A 666 47.05 -18.42 -24.96
C ASP A 666 45.77 -17.69 -25.41
N LEU A 667 45.61 -16.40 -25.11
CA LEU A 667 44.60 -15.57 -25.78
C LEU A 667 45.27 -14.32 -26.39
N PRO A 668 45.38 -14.22 -27.73
CA PRO A 668 45.46 -12.90 -28.34
C PRO A 668 44.14 -12.20 -28.05
N GLY A 669 44.18 -10.99 -27.50
CA GLY A 669 42.96 -10.22 -27.23
C GLY A 669 42.56 -10.19 -25.77
N THR A 670 43.34 -9.52 -24.92
CA THR A 670 42.73 -8.87 -23.75
C THR A 670 41.66 -7.88 -24.26
N GLN A 671 40.60 -7.58 -23.50
CA GLN A 671 39.60 -6.55 -23.87
C GLN A 671 40.24 -5.22 -24.33
N TRP A 672 41.46 -4.95 -23.86
CA TRP A 672 42.29 -3.81 -24.26
C TRP A 672 42.75 -3.85 -25.72
N GLU A 673 42.93 -5.01 -26.36
CA GLU A 673 43.21 -5.05 -27.81
C GLU A 673 41.99 -4.63 -28.64
N CYS A 674 40.77 -4.95 -28.18
CA CYS A 674 39.54 -4.46 -28.84
C CYS A 674 39.31 -2.96 -28.58
N TRP A 675 39.66 -2.44 -27.40
CA TRP A 675 39.52 -1.02 -27.04
C TRP A 675 40.70 -0.17 -27.52
N GLY A 676 41.87 -0.78 -27.74
CA GLY A 676 43.12 -0.17 -28.20
C GLY A 676 43.11 0.19 -29.68
N ASN A 677 42.12 -0.24 -30.45
CA ASN A 677 41.89 0.29 -31.80
C ASN A 677 41.16 1.65 -31.79
N ALA A 678 40.61 2.09 -30.65
CA ALA A 678 40.00 3.41 -30.50
C ALA A 678 40.94 4.48 -29.93
N LEU A 679 42.12 4.09 -29.44
CA LEU A 679 43.21 5.00 -29.05
C LEU A 679 44.52 4.45 -29.63
N PRO A 680 45.14 5.11 -30.62
CA PRO A 680 46.30 4.57 -31.30
C PRO A 680 47.40 4.19 -30.29
N LEU A 681 47.74 2.90 -30.25
CA LEU A 681 48.83 2.33 -29.44
C LEU A 681 50.20 2.98 -29.74
N GLU A 682 50.34 3.69 -30.86
CA GLU A 682 51.51 4.52 -31.16
C GLU A 682 51.69 5.70 -30.19
N SER A 683 50.69 6.03 -29.36
CA SER A 683 50.75 7.13 -28.40
C SER A 683 51.22 6.75 -26.99
N CYS A 684 51.63 5.50 -26.74
CA CYS A 684 52.20 5.12 -25.44
C CYS A 684 53.58 5.77 -25.19
N ASP A 685 54.30 6.14 -26.25
CA ASP A 685 55.61 6.81 -26.16
C ASP A 685 55.51 8.36 -26.10
N GLU A 686 54.38 8.94 -26.50
CA GLU A 686 54.10 10.38 -26.33
C GLU A 686 53.19 10.62 -25.12
N LEU A 687 53.82 10.59 -23.94
CA LEU A 687 53.24 10.77 -22.60
C LEU A 687 52.07 11.76 -22.49
N SER A 688 50.84 11.23 -22.59
CA SER A 688 49.65 11.83 -21.97
C SER A 688 49.56 11.37 -20.51
N CYS A 689 49.08 12.25 -19.62
CA CYS A 689 48.95 11.96 -18.18
C CYS A 689 48.16 10.65 -17.90
N TYR A 690 47.27 10.21 -18.79
CA TYR A 690 46.50 8.96 -18.66
C TYR A 690 47.38 7.69 -18.65
N ALA A 691 48.33 7.61 -19.58
CA ALA A 691 49.31 6.52 -19.63
C ALA A 691 50.26 6.55 -18.43
N ASN A 692 50.52 7.75 -17.88
CA ASN A 692 51.44 7.95 -16.77
C ASN A 692 50.77 7.83 -15.37
N LEU A 693 49.44 7.82 -15.30
CA LEU A 693 48.65 7.59 -14.07
C LEU A 693 48.43 6.10 -13.81
N SER A 694 48.11 5.35 -14.87
CA SER A 694 48.01 3.89 -14.83
C SER A 694 49.34 3.18 -14.59
N VAL A 695 50.46 3.89 -14.75
CA VAL A 695 51.82 3.45 -14.38
C VAL A 695 52.23 3.93 -12.97
N ARG A 696 51.52 4.91 -12.38
CA ARG A 696 51.86 5.51 -11.06
C ARG A 696 50.97 5.08 -9.89
N PHE A 697 49.71 4.72 -10.15
CA PHE A 697 48.81 4.19 -9.13
C PHE A 697 48.68 2.69 -9.33
N ASP A 698 49.38 1.93 -8.48
CA ASP A 698 49.48 0.49 -8.61
C ASP A 698 48.26 -0.20 -8.01
N ARG A 699 47.59 0.34 -6.98
CA ARG A 699 46.53 -0.38 -6.23
C ARG A 699 45.26 0.44 -6.05
N ASP A 700 44.11 -0.18 -6.31
CA ASP A 700 42.78 0.37 -6.00
C ASP A 700 41.98 -0.61 -5.14
N LEU A 701 42.40 -0.81 -3.89
CA LEU A 701 41.65 -1.60 -2.93
C LEU A 701 41.65 -0.89 -1.59
N TRP A 702 40.47 -0.68 -1.04
CA TRP A 702 40.23 0.19 0.09
C TRP A 702 39.43 -0.52 1.16
N ARG A 703 39.84 -0.28 2.40
CA ARG A 703 39.03 -0.51 3.59
C ARG A 703 38.80 0.85 4.25
N ASP A 704 37.55 1.27 4.22
CA ASP A 704 37.06 2.55 4.71
C ASP A 704 37.78 3.75 4.08
N ARG A 705 38.84 4.24 4.73
CA ARG A 705 39.63 5.41 4.30
C ARG A 705 41.11 5.10 4.08
N ALA A 706 41.49 3.83 4.17
CA ALA A 706 42.86 3.36 4.02
C ALA A 706 42.95 2.27 2.93
N PRO A 707 44.04 2.22 2.15
CA PRO A 707 44.29 1.13 1.23
C PRO A 707 44.41 -0.20 1.98
N ALA A 708 43.81 -1.25 1.43
CA ALA A 708 43.95 -2.62 1.92
C ALA A 708 45.12 -3.30 1.19
N THR A 709 46.16 -3.70 1.94
CA THR A 709 47.48 -4.03 1.38
C THR A 709 47.86 -5.52 1.45
N ALA A 710 46.91 -6.45 1.65
CA ALA A 710 47.23 -7.85 2.00
C ALA A 710 46.33 -8.92 1.35
N LEU A 711 45.97 -8.77 0.07
CA LEU A 711 45.07 -9.70 -0.63
C LEU A 711 45.49 -10.06 -2.07
N ASP A 712 46.75 -9.84 -2.43
CA ASP A 712 47.26 -10.22 -3.76
C ASP A 712 47.15 -11.73 -3.99
N GLY A 713 46.69 -12.14 -5.18
CA GLY A 713 46.47 -13.53 -5.55
C GLY A 713 45.15 -14.11 -5.05
N VAL A 714 44.30 -13.31 -4.40
CA VAL A 714 42.94 -13.71 -4.02
C VAL A 714 41.95 -13.19 -5.05
N PHE A 715 41.07 -14.06 -5.53
CA PHE A 715 40.04 -13.65 -6.48
C PHE A 715 39.06 -12.66 -5.84
N SER A 716 38.79 -11.52 -6.48
CA SER A 716 38.07 -10.40 -5.88
C SER A 716 36.69 -10.78 -5.36
N GLN A 717 35.99 -11.67 -6.06
CA GLN A 717 34.69 -12.17 -5.63
C GLN A 717 34.76 -12.98 -4.34
N ASP A 718 35.80 -13.82 -4.18
CA ASP A 718 35.98 -14.62 -2.96
C ASP A 718 36.22 -13.69 -1.76
N MET A 719 36.89 -12.55 -1.96
CA MET A 719 37.07 -11.53 -0.93
C MET A 719 35.76 -10.82 -0.55
N TYR A 720 34.99 -10.38 -1.55
CA TYR A 720 33.73 -9.67 -1.31
C TYR A 720 32.70 -10.60 -0.66
N GLU A 721 32.66 -11.87 -1.07
CA GLU A 721 31.84 -12.90 -0.42
C GLU A 721 32.22 -13.08 1.06
N ALA A 722 33.52 -13.25 1.34
CA ALA A 722 34.00 -13.44 2.69
C ALA A 722 33.69 -12.23 3.58
N GLU A 723 33.91 -11.01 3.08
CA GLU A 723 33.58 -9.78 3.80
C GLU A 723 32.06 -9.68 4.08
N ALA A 724 31.22 -9.91 3.08
CA ALA A 724 29.77 -9.88 3.24
C ALA A 724 29.29 -10.88 4.30
N ARG A 725 29.82 -12.11 4.27
CA ARG A 725 29.50 -13.13 5.28
C ARG A 725 29.99 -12.77 6.67
N ASN A 726 31.17 -12.17 6.80
CA ASN A 726 31.68 -11.70 8.08
C ASN A 726 30.79 -10.59 8.65
N LEU A 727 30.34 -9.66 7.81
CA LEU A 727 29.39 -8.61 8.20
C LEU A 727 28.06 -9.24 8.66
N ILE A 728 27.48 -10.18 7.90
CA ILE A 728 26.24 -10.88 8.26
C ILE A 728 26.39 -11.67 9.57
N ALA A 729 27.52 -12.36 9.76
CA ALA A 729 27.77 -13.18 10.93
C ALA A 729 27.97 -12.34 12.20
N SER A 730 28.61 -11.17 12.08
CA SER A 730 28.89 -10.26 13.20
C SER A 730 27.78 -9.23 13.44
N HIS A 731 26.79 -9.13 12.55
CA HIS A 731 25.70 -8.16 12.64
C HIS A 731 24.84 -8.35 13.90
N ASP A 732 24.48 -7.25 14.56
CA ASP A 732 23.55 -7.27 15.68
C ASP A 732 22.10 -7.33 15.19
N LEU A 733 21.41 -8.43 15.48
CA LEU A 733 20.02 -8.68 15.05
C LEU A 733 19.02 -7.66 15.63
N ALA A 734 19.37 -6.92 16.68
CA ALA A 734 18.53 -5.85 17.21
C ALA A 734 18.49 -4.61 16.29
N SER A 735 19.46 -4.47 15.39
CA SER A 735 19.57 -3.35 14.44
C SER A 735 19.26 -3.79 13.02
N PRO A 736 18.55 -2.97 12.21
CA PRO A 736 18.34 -3.31 10.81
C PRO A 736 19.64 -3.14 10.01
N LEU A 737 19.84 -4.02 9.02
CA LEU A 737 21.05 -4.09 8.19
C LEU A 737 20.73 -3.51 6.83
N PHE A 738 21.62 -2.67 6.31
CA PHE A 738 21.67 -2.34 4.89
C PHE A 738 23.02 -2.77 4.34
N LEU A 739 23.01 -3.69 3.39
CA LEU A 739 24.22 -4.20 2.77
C LEU A 739 24.15 -3.97 1.25
N TYR A 740 25.00 -3.07 0.77
CA TYR A 740 25.18 -2.82 -0.66
C TYR A 740 26.37 -3.62 -1.18
N LEU A 741 26.07 -4.69 -1.92
CA LEU A 741 27.02 -5.59 -2.55
C LEU A 741 27.14 -5.24 -4.04
N ALA A 742 28.15 -4.46 -4.36
CA ALA A 742 28.44 -4.02 -5.71
C ALA A 742 29.55 -4.91 -6.30
N PHE A 743 29.18 -6.04 -6.88
CA PHE A 743 30.18 -6.98 -7.39
C PHE A 743 31.03 -6.35 -8.49
N GLN A 744 32.30 -6.76 -8.58
CA GLN A 744 33.12 -6.54 -9.78
C GLN A 744 32.68 -7.49 -10.88
N LEU A 745 32.13 -8.66 -10.52
CA LEU A 745 31.60 -9.61 -11.49
C LEU A 745 30.33 -9.06 -12.16
N VAL A 746 30.19 -9.19 -13.47
CA VAL A 746 31.02 -9.91 -14.44
C VAL A 746 31.79 -8.96 -15.38
N HIS A 747 32.14 -7.76 -14.90
CA HIS A 747 32.93 -6.78 -15.65
C HIS A 747 34.30 -7.34 -16.00
N GLY A 748 34.84 -6.94 -17.15
CA GLY A 748 36.18 -7.35 -17.52
C GLY A 748 37.27 -6.74 -16.61
N PRO A 749 38.49 -7.30 -16.62
CA PRO A 749 38.96 -8.35 -17.51
C PRO A 749 38.41 -9.75 -17.14
N ILE A 750 38.12 -10.58 -18.16
CA ILE A 750 37.52 -11.92 -17.95
C ILE A 750 38.59 -12.90 -17.44
N GLN A 751 38.83 -12.88 -16.12
CA GLN A 751 39.85 -13.66 -15.41
C GLN A 751 39.25 -14.79 -14.59
N THR A 752 38.46 -15.63 -15.25
CA THR A 752 37.69 -16.70 -14.60
C THR A 752 38.58 -17.80 -14.02
N PRO A 753 38.43 -18.17 -12.73
CA PRO A 753 39.14 -19.31 -12.15
C PRO A 753 38.85 -20.62 -12.88
N LYS A 754 39.89 -21.45 -13.11
CA LYS A 754 39.79 -22.74 -13.85
C LYS A 754 38.67 -23.65 -13.33
N ARG A 755 38.41 -23.65 -12.01
CA ARG A 755 37.35 -24.45 -11.38
C ARG A 755 35.97 -24.20 -11.98
N PHE A 756 35.67 -22.97 -12.40
CA PHE A 756 34.39 -22.61 -13.01
C PHE A 756 34.37 -22.85 -14.51
N VAL A 757 35.50 -22.66 -15.20
CA VAL A 757 35.63 -22.96 -16.63
C VAL A 757 35.41 -24.46 -16.88
N ASN A 758 35.92 -25.31 -16.00
CA ASN A 758 35.84 -26.77 -16.09
C ASN A 758 34.43 -27.33 -15.83
N LEU A 759 33.48 -26.53 -15.35
CA LEU A 759 32.08 -26.93 -15.24
C LEU A 759 31.41 -27.06 -16.61
N TYR A 760 31.98 -26.42 -17.64
CA TYR A 760 31.49 -26.46 -19.01
C TYR A 760 32.35 -27.39 -19.85
N ASP A 761 31.74 -28.46 -20.33
CA ASP A 761 32.42 -29.47 -21.16
C ASP A 761 32.86 -28.89 -22.51
N ALA A 762 34.15 -29.05 -22.81
CA ALA A 762 34.74 -28.60 -24.07
C ALA A 762 34.19 -29.36 -25.29
N ALA A 763 33.67 -30.58 -25.13
CA ALA A 763 33.08 -31.33 -26.22
C ALA A 763 31.72 -30.75 -26.66
N THR A 764 30.96 -30.18 -25.74
CA THR A 764 29.67 -29.52 -26.02
C THR A 764 29.82 -28.02 -26.29
N HIS A 765 30.82 -27.38 -25.68
CA HIS A 765 31.10 -25.94 -25.80
C HIS A 765 32.58 -25.73 -26.17
N PRO A 766 32.92 -25.85 -27.47
CA PRO A 766 34.32 -25.89 -27.91
C PRO A 766 35.08 -24.56 -27.67
N PHE A 767 34.37 -23.43 -27.60
CA PHE A 767 34.99 -22.11 -27.45
C PHE A 767 35.36 -21.80 -26.00
N LEU A 768 36.66 -21.61 -25.74
CA LEU A 768 37.18 -21.30 -24.41
C LEU A 768 36.68 -19.97 -23.85
N GLY A 769 36.61 -18.91 -24.67
CA GLY A 769 36.12 -17.59 -24.24
C GLY A 769 34.69 -17.64 -23.71
N LEU A 770 33.82 -18.41 -24.36
CA LEU A 770 32.45 -18.63 -23.91
C LEU A 770 32.39 -19.34 -22.55
N ARG A 771 33.17 -20.41 -22.38
CA ARG A 771 33.25 -21.13 -21.09
C ARG A 771 33.82 -20.25 -19.97
N LYS A 772 34.77 -19.36 -20.28
CA LYS A 772 35.29 -18.37 -19.32
C LYS A 772 34.19 -17.41 -18.88
N VAL A 773 33.44 -16.82 -19.81
CA VAL A 773 32.33 -15.90 -19.51
C VAL A 773 31.25 -16.57 -18.66
N TRP A 774 30.78 -17.75 -19.05
CA TRP A 774 29.78 -18.47 -18.28
C TRP A 774 30.29 -18.94 -16.93
N GLY A 775 31.56 -19.34 -16.85
CA GLY A 775 32.22 -19.64 -15.57
C GLY A 775 32.28 -18.40 -14.66
N PHE A 776 32.41 -17.20 -15.23
CA PHE A 776 32.41 -15.95 -14.48
C PHE A 776 31.05 -15.64 -13.88
N VAL A 777 29.98 -15.84 -14.66
CA VAL A 777 28.60 -15.74 -14.16
C VAL A 777 28.33 -16.83 -13.10
N THR A 778 28.85 -18.04 -13.28
CA THR A 778 28.70 -19.11 -12.28
C THR A 778 29.43 -18.78 -10.97
N ALA A 779 30.57 -18.09 -11.04
CA ALA A 779 31.28 -17.62 -9.86
C ALA A 779 30.45 -16.57 -9.08
N LEU A 780 29.75 -15.69 -9.79
CA LEU A 780 28.80 -14.75 -9.20
C LEU A 780 27.63 -15.50 -8.53
N ASP A 781 27.03 -16.47 -9.22
CA ASP A 781 25.92 -17.29 -8.71
C ASP A 781 26.30 -18.06 -7.43
N GLU A 782 27.48 -18.70 -7.41
CA GLU A 782 27.97 -19.42 -6.24
C GLU A 782 28.16 -18.47 -5.05
N SER A 783 28.76 -17.31 -5.29
CA SER A 783 28.98 -16.30 -4.24
C SER A 783 27.66 -15.80 -3.65
N ILE A 784 26.67 -15.51 -4.49
CA ILE A 784 25.33 -15.12 -4.05
C ILE A 784 24.68 -16.23 -3.23
N GLY A 785 24.80 -17.49 -3.66
CA GLY A 785 24.31 -18.65 -2.90
C GLY A 785 24.92 -18.76 -1.50
N ARG A 786 26.24 -18.53 -1.37
CA ARG A 786 26.94 -18.55 -0.07
C ARG A 786 26.51 -17.39 0.83
N ILE A 787 26.32 -16.19 0.28
CA ILE A 787 25.86 -15.01 1.04
C ILE A 787 24.42 -15.20 1.52
N VAL A 788 23.52 -15.66 0.65
CA VAL A 788 22.14 -16.01 1.03
C VAL A 788 22.13 -17.15 2.04
N GLY A 789 22.99 -18.15 1.89
CA GLY A 789 23.19 -19.21 2.88
C GLY A 789 23.57 -18.67 4.25
N ALA A 790 24.44 -17.66 4.31
CA ALA A 790 24.80 -16.99 5.57
C ALA A 790 23.63 -16.19 6.18
N LEU A 791 22.80 -15.54 5.37
CA LEU A 791 21.57 -14.88 5.84
C LEU A 791 20.57 -15.91 6.41
N LYS A 792 20.38 -17.05 5.73
CA LYS A 792 19.48 -18.14 6.16
C LYS A 792 19.99 -18.88 7.40
N ALA A 793 21.30 -18.94 7.61
CA ALA A 793 21.91 -19.55 8.78
C ALA A 793 21.70 -18.73 10.07
N ARG A 794 21.38 -17.44 9.95
CA ARG A 794 21.12 -16.53 11.08
C ARG A 794 19.63 -16.61 11.48
N PRO A 795 19.30 -16.70 12.78
CA PRO A 795 17.90 -16.80 13.23
C PRO A 795 17.04 -15.65 12.71
N SER A 796 15.94 -15.98 12.01
CA SER A 796 14.93 -15.04 11.49
C SER A 796 15.44 -13.91 10.59
N MET A 797 16.73 -13.90 10.22
CA MET A 797 17.32 -12.81 9.45
C MET A 797 16.82 -12.84 8.01
N TRP A 798 16.81 -14.02 7.37
CA TRP A 798 16.26 -14.18 6.01
C TRP A 798 14.76 -13.87 5.92
N GLU A 799 13.99 -14.31 6.91
CA GLU A 799 12.54 -14.05 6.98
C GLU A 799 12.22 -12.56 7.09
N ASN A 800 13.11 -11.78 7.71
CA ASN A 800 13.01 -10.32 7.80
C ASN A 800 13.93 -9.58 6.80
N SER A 801 14.31 -10.22 5.69
CA SER A 801 15.17 -9.60 4.66
C SER A 801 14.43 -9.37 3.35
N VAL A 802 14.71 -8.23 2.73
CA VAL A 802 14.44 -7.95 1.31
C VAL A 802 15.77 -7.97 0.56
N LEU A 803 15.88 -8.86 -0.44
CA LEU A 803 17.02 -8.95 -1.34
C LEU A 803 16.62 -8.40 -2.71
N ILE A 804 17.33 -7.39 -3.18
CA ILE A 804 17.15 -6.78 -4.50
C ILE A 804 18.36 -7.15 -5.35
N PHE A 805 18.13 -7.79 -6.49
CA PHE A 805 19.18 -8.10 -7.47
C PHE A 805 18.93 -7.33 -8.77
N SER A 806 19.98 -6.70 -9.30
CA SER A 806 19.97 -6.05 -10.62
C SER A 806 21.35 -6.08 -11.25
N ALA A 807 21.43 -6.05 -12.59
CA ALA A 807 22.63 -5.57 -13.27
C ALA A 807 22.67 -4.03 -13.29
N ASP A 808 23.84 -3.41 -13.39
CA ASP A 808 23.97 -1.95 -13.50
C ASP A 808 23.83 -1.42 -14.93
N ASN A 809 24.10 -2.23 -15.95
CA ASN A 809 23.84 -1.98 -17.36
C ASN A 809 23.68 -3.30 -18.12
N GLY A 810 23.31 -3.21 -19.39
CA GLY A 810 23.37 -4.34 -20.31
C GLY A 810 24.79 -4.87 -20.50
N GLY A 811 24.90 -6.11 -20.97
CA GLY A 811 26.18 -6.77 -21.18
C GLY A 811 26.96 -6.14 -22.36
N PRO A 812 28.28 -5.97 -22.26
CA PRO A 812 29.11 -5.58 -23.39
C PRO A 812 29.11 -6.69 -24.45
N LEU A 813 28.78 -6.34 -25.70
CA LEU A 813 28.59 -7.32 -26.79
C LEU A 813 29.87 -8.05 -27.18
N GLU A 814 31.03 -7.53 -26.78
CA GLU A 814 32.34 -8.14 -26.96
C GLU A 814 32.51 -9.41 -26.12
N THR A 815 31.80 -9.51 -25.00
CA THR A 815 32.00 -10.61 -24.03
C THR A 815 30.70 -11.26 -23.55
N MET A 816 29.57 -10.57 -23.65
CA MET A 816 28.27 -10.98 -23.11
C MET A 816 27.19 -10.99 -24.20
N THR A 817 26.01 -11.51 -23.86
CA THR A 817 24.85 -11.56 -24.76
C THR A 817 23.62 -10.94 -24.10
N ASN A 818 22.92 -10.10 -24.87
CA ASN A 818 21.65 -9.50 -24.47
C ASN A 818 20.47 -10.09 -25.24
N TYR A 819 20.67 -11.23 -25.91
CA TYR A 819 19.63 -11.87 -26.72
C TYR A 819 18.31 -12.03 -25.92
N PRO A 820 17.14 -11.80 -26.53
CA PRO A 820 16.88 -11.37 -27.91
C PRO A 820 16.89 -9.85 -28.13
N LEU A 821 17.32 -9.07 -27.13
CA LEU A 821 17.30 -7.61 -27.17
C LEU A 821 18.38 -7.07 -28.13
N ARG A 822 18.16 -5.86 -28.64
CA ARG A 822 19.09 -5.16 -29.55
C ARG A 822 20.16 -4.44 -28.74
N GLY A 823 21.39 -4.42 -29.23
CA GLY A 823 22.49 -3.69 -28.60
C GLY A 823 22.98 -4.25 -27.27
N GLY A 824 23.77 -3.45 -26.57
CA GLY A 824 24.40 -3.78 -25.29
C GLY A 824 24.91 -2.54 -24.59
N LYS A 825 25.84 -2.71 -23.65
CA LYS A 825 26.57 -1.60 -23.00
C LYS A 825 26.97 -0.55 -24.06
N PHE A 826 26.95 0.74 -23.70
CA PHE A 826 27.17 1.88 -24.61
C PHE A 826 26.08 2.17 -25.64
N SER A 827 24.89 1.55 -25.54
CA SER A 827 23.75 1.90 -26.39
C SER A 827 22.46 2.05 -25.59
N ASP A 828 21.59 2.97 -26.04
CA ASP A 828 20.25 3.16 -25.48
C ASP A 828 19.22 2.12 -25.98
N PHE A 829 19.65 1.13 -26.79
CA PHE A 829 18.80 0.00 -27.18
C PHE A 829 18.41 -0.84 -25.96
N GLU A 830 17.33 -1.62 -26.06
CA GLU A 830 16.82 -2.44 -24.95
C GLU A 830 17.92 -3.33 -24.33
N GLY A 831 18.84 -3.87 -25.13
CA GLY A 831 19.93 -4.71 -24.63
C GLY A 831 20.99 -3.95 -23.82
N GLY A 832 21.06 -2.62 -23.89
CA GLY A 832 21.93 -1.79 -23.07
C GLY A 832 21.28 -1.24 -21.80
N ILE A 833 19.96 -1.03 -21.82
CA ILE A 833 19.23 -0.34 -20.75
C ILE A 833 18.21 -1.20 -20.02
N ARG A 834 17.81 -2.37 -20.54
CA ARG A 834 16.88 -3.29 -19.86
C ARG A 834 17.69 -4.40 -19.20
N SER A 835 17.68 -4.42 -17.87
CA SER A 835 18.54 -5.32 -17.10
C SER A 835 17.81 -6.52 -16.52
N ALA A 836 18.57 -7.59 -16.29
CA ALA A 836 18.10 -8.74 -15.52
C ALA A 836 17.97 -8.34 -14.04
N ALA A 837 16.74 -8.38 -13.50
CA ALA A 837 16.46 -7.98 -12.12
C ALA A 837 15.34 -8.81 -11.47
N PHE A 838 15.44 -8.99 -10.16
CA PHE A 838 14.41 -9.62 -9.34
C PHE A 838 14.50 -9.15 -7.89
N VAL A 839 13.41 -9.36 -7.15
CA VAL A 839 13.38 -9.19 -5.69
C VAL A 839 13.13 -10.56 -5.06
N SER A 840 13.84 -10.88 -4.00
CA SER A 840 13.67 -12.11 -3.21
C SER A 840 13.75 -11.77 -1.72
N GLY A 841 13.73 -12.78 -0.86
CA GLY A 841 13.80 -12.62 0.59
C GLY A 841 12.48 -12.96 1.29
N GLY A 842 12.57 -13.37 2.55
CA GLY A 842 11.39 -13.83 3.30
C GLY A 842 10.40 -12.72 3.66
N TYR A 843 10.83 -11.46 3.57
CA TYR A 843 9.94 -10.31 3.79
C TYR A 843 8.95 -10.08 2.63
N LEU A 844 9.21 -10.67 1.45
CA LEU A 844 8.24 -10.66 0.35
C LEU A 844 7.03 -11.54 0.69
N PRO A 845 5.79 -11.06 0.47
CA PRO A 845 4.60 -11.86 0.66
C PRO A 845 4.63 -13.16 -0.14
N ALA A 846 4.26 -14.27 0.49
CA ALA A 846 4.27 -15.59 -0.14
C ALA A 846 3.43 -15.65 -1.43
N ALA A 847 2.34 -14.87 -1.50
CA ALA A 847 1.48 -14.77 -2.68
C ALA A 847 2.17 -14.16 -3.92
N MET A 848 3.26 -13.42 -3.72
CA MET A 848 4.03 -12.79 -4.79
C MET A 848 5.24 -13.63 -5.22
N ARG A 849 5.68 -14.60 -4.42
CA ARG A 849 6.83 -15.45 -4.75
C ARG A 849 6.50 -16.36 -5.94
N GLY A 850 7.44 -16.48 -6.87
CA GLY A 850 7.28 -17.15 -8.16
C GLY A 850 6.55 -16.33 -9.22
N SER A 851 6.16 -15.08 -8.94
CA SER A 851 5.46 -14.23 -9.92
C SER A 851 6.45 -13.46 -10.82
N THR A 852 5.96 -13.06 -12.00
CA THR A 852 6.66 -12.14 -12.90
C THR A 852 5.80 -10.89 -13.06
N LEU A 853 6.41 -9.73 -12.81
CA LEU A 853 5.77 -8.43 -12.99
C LEU A 853 6.25 -7.79 -14.28
N ASP A 854 5.29 -7.34 -15.09
CA ASP A 854 5.59 -6.61 -16.33
C ASP A 854 5.58 -5.09 -16.13
N GLY A 855 5.24 -4.56 -14.96
CA GLY A 855 5.30 -3.12 -14.68
C GLY A 855 6.70 -2.52 -14.92
N TYR A 856 6.76 -1.25 -15.34
CA TYR A 856 8.04 -0.54 -15.46
C TYR A 856 8.68 -0.33 -14.10
N ALA A 857 9.98 -0.59 -14.01
CA ALA A 857 10.81 -0.25 -12.87
C ALA A 857 12.11 0.36 -13.38
N MET A 858 12.69 1.29 -12.64
CA MET A 858 13.99 1.86 -12.92
C MET A 858 14.90 1.76 -11.70
N LEU A 859 16.21 1.69 -11.92
CA LEU A 859 17.18 1.61 -10.84
C LEU A 859 17.08 2.77 -9.82
N ALA A 860 16.60 3.94 -10.25
CA ALA A 860 16.33 5.10 -9.38
C ALA A 860 15.16 4.86 -8.39
N ASP A 861 14.22 3.98 -8.72
CA ASP A 861 13.05 3.69 -7.87
C ASP A 861 13.43 2.97 -6.57
N TRP A 862 14.53 2.23 -6.57
CA TRP A 862 15.01 1.54 -5.38
C TRP A 862 15.31 2.50 -4.24
N TYR A 863 15.79 3.70 -4.53
CA TYR A 863 16.02 4.72 -3.51
C TYR A 863 14.73 5.05 -2.74
N VAL A 864 13.64 5.33 -3.46
CA VAL A 864 12.35 5.71 -2.84
C VAL A 864 11.69 4.51 -2.18
N THR A 865 11.71 3.36 -2.84
CA THR A 865 11.17 2.10 -2.31
C THR A 865 11.86 1.69 -1.00
N ILE A 866 13.19 1.81 -0.93
CA ILE A 866 13.98 1.47 0.26
C ILE A 866 13.77 2.50 1.37
N CYS A 867 13.70 3.79 1.04
CA CYS A 867 13.33 4.82 2.01
C CYS A 867 11.94 4.54 2.61
N GLY A 868 10.97 4.13 1.78
CA GLY A 868 9.64 3.69 2.23
C GLY A 868 9.69 2.50 3.19
N LEU A 869 10.43 1.44 2.82
CA LEU A 869 10.66 0.26 3.67
C LEU A 869 11.36 0.57 5.00
N ALA A 870 12.28 1.55 4.99
CA ALA A 870 13.01 2.01 6.17
C ALA A 870 12.24 3.05 7.00
N SER A 871 11.09 3.51 6.50
CA SER A 871 10.27 4.61 7.03
C SER A 871 11.05 5.92 7.17
N VAL A 872 11.75 6.31 6.10
CA VAL A 872 12.49 7.59 5.97
C VAL A 872 11.91 8.38 4.81
N ASP A 873 11.89 9.71 4.96
CA ASP A 873 11.49 10.60 3.87
C ASP A 873 12.53 10.56 2.72
N PRO A 874 12.13 10.15 1.49
CA PRO A 874 13.01 10.15 0.34
C PRO A 874 13.44 11.55 -0.13
N THR A 875 12.75 12.64 0.26
CA THR A 875 13.09 13.99 -0.23
C THR A 875 14.50 14.42 0.17
N ASP A 876 15.13 15.28 -0.62
CA ASP A 876 16.52 15.72 -0.41
C ASP A 876 16.59 17.25 -0.25
N GLU A 877 16.29 17.72 0.96
CA GLU A 877 16.33 19.15 1.29
C GLU A 877 17.70 19.78 1.07
N ARG A 878 18.78 19.02 1.28
CA ARG A 878 20.16 19.50 1.08
C ARG A 878 20.44 19.78 -0.40
N ALA A 879 19.98 18.90 -1.28
CA ALA A 879 20.07 19.12 -2.71
C ALA A 879 19.17 20.28 -3.16
N ALA A 880 17.94 20.36 -2.65
CA ALA A 880 17.02 21.45 -2.96
C ALA A 880 17.59 22.82 -2.56
N ALA A 881 18.16 22.93 -1.36
CA ALA A 881 18.84 24.15 -0.88
C ALA A 881 20.06 24.53 -1.74
N ALA A 882 20.68 23.56 -2.42
CA ALA A 882 21.78 23.76 -3.35
C ALA A 882 21.32 24.02 -4.81
N GLY A 883 20.00 24.09 -5.07
CA GLY A 883 19.45 24.28 -6.40
C GLY A 883 19.66 23.07 -7.33
N LEU A 884 19.80 21.87 -6.77
CA LEU A 884 19.96 20.63 -7.52
C LEU A 884 18.59 19.98 -7.81
N PRO A 885 18.50 19.12 -8.85
CA PRO A 885 17.25 18.46 -9.20
C PRO A 885 16.62 17.67 -8.03
N PRO A 886 15.27 17.60 -7.99
CA PRO A 886 14.56 16.77 -7.01
C PRO A 886 14.76 15.27 -7.28
N VAL A 887 14.31 14.43 -6.36
CA VAL A 887 14.29 12.96 -6.49
C VAL A 887 13.21 12.56 -7.51
N ASP A 888 13.52 11.62 -8.40
CA ASP A 888 12.66 11.16 -9.51
C ASP A 888 12.07 9.74 -9.31
N GLY A 889 12.62 8.99 -8.35
CA GLY A 889 12.20 7.62 -8.06
C GLY A 889 10.75 7.55 -7.56
N LEU A 890 10.13 6.39 -7.76
CA LEU A 890 8.78 6.08 -7.31
C LEU A 890 8.81 4.86 -6.39
N ASP A 891 7.84 4.77 -5.48
CA ASP A 891 7.73 3.61 -4.59
C ASP A 891 7.12 2.40 -5.33
N LEU A 892 7.91 1.35 -5.50
CA LEU A 892 7.49 0.10 -6.14
C LEU A 892 6.94 -0.91 -5.13
N TRP A 893 7.02 -0.66 -3.82
CA TRP A 893 6.60 -1.62 -2.81
C TRP A 893 5.13 -2.05 -2.94
N PRO A 894 4.16 -1.17 -3.26
CA PRO A 894 2.78 -1.61 -3.52
C PRO A 894 2.67 -2.65 -4.63
N MET A 895 3.53 -2.56 -5.65
CA MET A 895 3.61 -3.51 -6.76
C MET A 895 4.29 -4.82 -6.35
N LEU A 896 5.38 -4.73 -5.60
CA LEU A 896 6.15 -5.87 -5.13
C LEU A 896 5.43 -6.68 -4.04
N SER A 897 4.63 -6.01 -3.21
CA SER A 897 3.83 -6.62 -2.14
C SER A 897 2.49 -7.20 -2.63
N GLY A 898 2.08 -6.86 -3.85
CA GLY A 898 0.82 -7.33 -4.43
C GLY A 898 -0.40 -6.47 -4.11
N ALA A 899 -0.24 -5.36 -3.37
CA ALA A 899 -1.32 -4.42 -3.08
C ALA A 899 -1.87 -3.73 -4.35
N ASN A 900 -0.99 -3.43 -5.32
CA ASN A 900 -1.38 -2.91 -6.63
C ASN A 900 -0.48 -3.49 -7.72
N ARG A 901 -1.02 -4.34 -8.59
CA ARG A 901 -0.22 -4.98 -9.67
C ARG A 901 0.20 -4.04 -10.80
N THR A 902 -0.26 -2.80 -10.80
CA THR A 902 0.10 -1.81 -11.81
C THR A 902 1.32 -1.03 -11.35
N SER A 903 2.32 -0.87 -12.22
CA SER A 903 3.45 0.02 -11.90
C SER A 903 2.97 1.47 -11.80
N PRO A 904 3.41 2.23 -10.78
CA PRO A 904 3.20 3.68 -10.73
C PRO A 904 3.98 4.42 -11.83
N ARG A 905 4.94 3.75 -12.47
CA ARG A 905 5.80 4.31 -13.51
C ARG A 905 5.21 4.07 -14.90
N THR A 906 4.96 5.15 -15.62
CA THR A 906 4.48 5.14 -17.02
C THR A 906 5.45 5.80 -17.99
N GLU A 907 6.48 6.47 -17.47
CA GLU A 907 7.47 7.22 -18.23
C GLU A 907 8.90 6.95 -17.70
N LEU A 908 9.85 6.82 -18.61
CA LEU A 908 11.27 6.58 -18.34
C LEU A 908 12.14 7.52 -19.18
N PRO A 909 12.59 8.63 -18.58
CA PRO A 909 13.66 9.48 -19.11
C PRO A 909 15.00 8.75 -19.04
N ILE A 910 15.38 8.03 -20.10
CA ILE A 910 16.60 7.23 -20.11
C ILE A 910 17.82 8.14 -20.28
N SER A 911 17.83 8.92 -21.36
CA SER A 911 18.93 9.81 -21.71
C SER A 911 18.40 11.09 -22.38
N SER A 912 19.25 12.08 -22.59
CA SER A 912 18.93 13.26 -23.40
C SER A 912 18.56 12.91 -24.86
N ALA A 913 18.80 11.68 -25.32
CA ALA A 913 18.45 11.20 -26.66
C ALA A 913 17.27 10.22 -26.69
N THR A 914 16.88 9.65 -25.55
CA THR A 914 15.98 8.49 -25.47
C THR A 914 14.94 8.62 -24.37
N LEU A 915 13.67 8.39 -24.74
CA LEU A 915 12.52 8.47 -23.84
C LEU A 915 11.56 7.29 -24.09
N ILE A 916 11.05 6.69 -23.03
CA ILE A 916 9.97 5.69 -23.09
C ILE A 916 8.72 6.25 -22.38
N VAL A 917 7.57 6.24 -23.05
CA VAL A 917 6.26 6.62 -22.49
C VAL A 917 5.22 5.60 -22.88
N GLY A 918 4.60 4.96 -21.88
CA GLY A 918 3.66 3.86 -22.12
C GLY A 918 4.35 2.73 -22.90
N ASP A 919 3.79 2.35 -24.04
CA ASP A 919 4.37 1.28 -24.87
C ASP A 919 5.43 1.77 -25.87
N TRP A 920 5.65 3.08 -25.96
CA TRP A 920 6.44 3.70 -27.03
C TRP A 920 7.80 4.16 -26.54
N LYS A 921 8.83 3.88 -27.33
CA LYS A 921 10.19 4.35 -27.14
C LYS A 921 10.62 5.21 -28.33
N LEU A 922 11.08 6.42 -28.05
CA LEU A 922 11.65 7.33 -29.02
C LEU A 922 13.16 7.42 -28.79
N MET A 923 13.93 7.27 -29.87
CA MET A 923 15.37 7.52 -29.89
C MET A 923 15.70 8.58 -30.94
N THR A 924 16.65 9.46 -30.64
CA THR A 924 17.13 10.51 -31.53
C THR A 924 18.66 10.48 -31.64
N GLY A 925 19.20 11.15 -32.66
CA GLY A 925 20.63 11.18 -32.91
C GLY A 925 21.16 9.84 -33.44
N THR A 926 22.43 9.57 -33.15
CA THR A 926 23.14 8.37 -33.63
C THR A 926 23.35 7.41 -32.46
N GLN A 927 22.85 6.19 -32.60
CA GLN A 927 23.02 5.13 -31.59
C GLN A 927 24.03 4.09 -32.09
N GLY A 928 25.04 3.78 -31.28
CA GLY A 928 26.03 2.73 -31.55
C GLY A 928 25.50 1.33 -31.23
N TYR A 929 26.25 0.28 -31.56
CA TYR A 929 25.91 -1.12 -31.29
C TYR A 929 24.55 -1.54 -31.85
N ASN A 930 24.24 -1.09 -33.06
CA ASN A 930 23.05 -1.49 -33.80
C ASN A 930 23.16 -2.95 -34.33
N THR A 931 23.08 -3.92 -33.43
CA THR A 931 23.20 -5.35 -33.75
C THR A 931 22.44 -6.21 -32.73
N TRP A 932 22.27 -7.50 -33.02
CA TRP A 932 21.70 -8.49 -32.09
C TRP A 932 22.72 -9.59 -31.86
N SER A 933 23.09 -9.83 -30.60
CA SER A 933 23.94 -10.97 -30.25
C SER A 933 23.18 -12.29 -30.42
N PRO A 934 23.85 -13.39 -30.79
CA PRO A 934 23.24 -14.71 -30.79
C PRO A 934 22.94 -15.22 -29.35
N PRO A 935 22.08 -16.25 -29.19
CA PRO A 935 21.67 -16.74 -27.87
C PRO A 935 22.83 -17.23 -26.98
N VAL A 936 23.88 -17.80 -27.58
CA VAL A 936 25.05 -18.29 -26.87
C VAL A 936 26.21 -17.28 -26.85
N GLY A 937 25.95 -16.03 -27.24
CA GLY A 937 27.01 -15.05 -27.46
C GLY A 937 27.87 -15.39 -28.69
N TRP A 938 28.73 -14.45 -29.07
CA TRP A 938 29.59 -14.66 -30.24
C TRP A 938 30.64 -15.75 -29.95
N PRO A 939 30.95 -16.63 -30.93
CA PRO A 939 32.13 -17.51 -30.84
C PRO A 939 33.38 -16.69 -30.51
N ALA A 940 34.32 -17.26 -29.75
CA ALA A 940 35.44 -16.50 -29.19
C ALA A 940 36.36 -15.87 -30.26
N ASP A 941 36.32 -16.38 -31.49
CA ASP A 941 37.00 -15.88 -32.69
C ASP A 941 36.38 -14.58 -33.26
N TYR A 942 35.28 -14.10 -32.66
CA TYR A 942 34.59 -12.83 -32.95
C TYR A 942 34.90 -11.72 -31.93
N TYR A 943 35.73 -12.00 -30.92
CA TYR A 943 36.23 -10.98 -30.00
C TYR A 943 37.05 -9.97 -30.83
N CYS A 944 36.66 -8.70 -30.80
CA CYS A 944 37.21 -7.60 -31.60
C CYS A 944 36.75 -7.52 -33.08
N ASP A 945 35.56 -8.01 -33.44
CA ASP A 945 34.97 -7.61 -34.73
C ASP A 945 34.43 -6.18 -34.67
N ASP A 946 35.24 -5.22 -35.12
CA ASP A 946 34.91 -3.79 -35.23
C ASP A 946 33.58 -3.56 -35.97
N ARG A 947 33.10 -4.49 -36.80
CA ARG A 947 31.81 -4.38 -37.51
C ARG A 947 30.60 -4.24 -36.57
N ASN A 948 30.66 -4.83 -35.36
CA ASN A 948 29.56 -4.75 -34.41
C ASN A 948 29.57 -3.45 -33.60
N ALA A 949 30.74 -2.99 -33.15
CA ALA A 949 30.91 -1.71 -32.46
C ALA A 949 30.69 -0.50 -33.41
N SER A 950 31.02 -0.66 -34.69
CA SER A 950 30.80 0.35 -35.74
C SER A 950 29.37 0.38 -36.30
N ALA A 951 28.54 -0.62 -36.00
CA ALA A 951 27.15 -0.64 -36.44
C ALA A 951 26.36 0.50 -35.77
N LYS A 952 25.92 1.47 -36.57
CA LYS A 952 25.17 2.64 -36.11
C LYS A 952 23.73 2.61 -36.60
N LEU A 953 22.83 3.18 -35.81
CA LEU A 953 21.49 3.55 -36.23
C LEU A 953 21.41 5.08 -36.25
N GLU A 954 21.18 5.64 -37.44
CA GLU A 954 21.00 7.07 -37.64
C GLU A 954 19.51 7.41 -37.55
N CYS A 955 19.06 7.89 -36.39
CA CYS A 955 17.69 8.37 -36.21
C CYS A 955 17.55 9.87 -36.54
N GLY A 956 18.66 10.61 -36.56
CA GLY A 956 18.67 12.05 -36.82
C GLY A 956 17.76 12.84 -35.88
N GLU A 957 17.32 14.03 -36.33
CA GLU A 957 16.29 14.83 -35.64
C GLU A 957 14.87 14.27 -35.84
N GLY A 958 14.65 13.52 -36.92
CA GLY A 958 13.37 12.89 -37.25
C GLY A 958 12.93 11.81 -36.26
N GLY A 959 13.88 11.18 -35.57
CA GLY A 959 13.63 10.20 -34.52
C GLY A 959 13.21 8.82 -35.02
N CYS A 960 13.66 7.76 -34.34
CA CYS A 960 13.19 6.39 -34.54
C CYS A 960 12.17 6.06 -33.44
N LEU A 961 11.06 5.40 -33.81
CA LEU A 961 9.98 5.09 -32.88
C LEU A 961 9.72 3.58 -32.82
N PHE A 962 9.79 3.01 -31.63
CA PHE A 962 9.57 1.58 -31.38
C PHE A 962 8.42 1.37 -30.41
N ASN A 963 7.67 0.28 -30.58
CA ASN A 963 6.71 -0.18 -29.58
C ASN A 963 7.36 -1.31 -28.76
N VAL A 964 7.93 -0.99 -27.60
CA VAL A 964 8.76 -1.92 -26.81
C VAL A 964 7.95 -3.01 -26.11
N ARG A 965 6.62 -2.86 -26.04
CA ARG A 965 5.72 -3.91 -25.50
C ARG A 965 5.50 -5.03 -26.51
N LEU A 966 5.29 -4.69 -27.77
CA LEU A 966 5.02 -5.66 -28.85
C LEU A 966 6.31 -6.09 -29.58
N ASP A 967 7.31 -5.23 -29.65
CA ASP A 967 8.62 -5.47 -30.24
C ASP A 967 9.74 -5.10 -29.26
N PRO A 968 9.95 -5.90 -28.19
CA PRO A 968 11.03 -5.68 -27.23
C PRO A 968 12.43 -5.83 -27.85
N SER A 969 12.51 -6.39 -29.07
CA SER A 969 13.75 -6.53 -29.81
C SER A 969 14.06 -5.33 -30.71
N GLU A 970 13.17 -4.34 -30.77
CA GLU A 970 13.33 -3.10 -31.55
C GLU A 970 13.66 -3.35 -33.03
N ARG A 971 13.03 -4.36 -33.66
CA ARG A 971 13.28 -4.73 -35.06
C ARG A 971 12.58 -3.81 -36.05
N HIS A 972 11.43 -3.26 -35.68
CA HIS A 972 10.58 -2.48 -36.56
C HIS A 972 10.49 -1.03 -36.10
N ASP A 973 11.08 -0.13 -36.88
CA ASP A 973 10.84 1.31 -36.73
C ASP A 973 9.45 1.66 -37.29
N LEU A 974 8.64 2.32 -36.46
CA LEU A 974 7.26 2.70 -36.71
C LEU A 974 7.09 4.22 -36.88
N ALA A 975 8.19 5.00 -36.89
CA ALA A 975 8.15 6.46 -37.01
C ALA A 975 7.30 6.94 -38.20
N THR A 976 7.47 6.33 -39.37
CA THR A 976 6.73 6.69 -40.60
C THR A 976 5.25 6.29 -40.56
N LYS A 977 4.90 5.23 -39.83
CA LYS A 977 3.51 4.74 -39.73
C LYS A 977 2.70 5.47 -38.67
N ASN A 978 3.36 6.00 -37.65
CA ASN A 978 2.75 6.56 -36.45
C ASN A 978 3.20 8.00 -36.20
N ALA A 979 3.08 8.87 -37.21
CA ALA A 979 3.56 10.25 -37.17
C ALA A 979 3.00 11.08 -35.99
N SER A 980 1.73 10.88 -35.61
CA SER A 980 1.13 11.59 -34.47
C SER A 980 1.75 11.21 -33.12
N VAL A 981 2.10 9.93 -32.95
CA VAL A 981 2.78 9.45 -31.74
C VAL A 981 4.22 9.95 -31.72
N LEU A 982 4.90 9.93 -32.87
CA LEU A 982 6.25 10.47 -33.02
C LEU A 982 6.32 11.95 -32.62
N GLU A 983 5.41 12.78 -33.13
CA GLU A 983 5.36 14.21 -32.80
C GLU A 983 5.11 14.45 -31.30
N ALA A 984 4.18 13.69 -30.70
CA ALA A 984 3.91 13.77 -29.27
C ALA A 984 5.12 13.37 -28.41
N MET A 985 5.80 12.28 -28.78
CA MET A 985 7.01 11.80 -28.13
C MET A 985 8.17 12.79 -28.27
N GLN A 986 8.35 13.39 -29.46
CA GLN A 986 9.39 14.40 -29.71
C GLN A 986 9.17 15.64 -28.85
N LYS A 987 7.93 16.14 -28.76
CA LYS A 987 7.58 17.25 -27.89
C LYS A 987 7.84 16.93 -26.41
N ARG A 988 7.52 15.71 -25.97
CA ARG A 988 7.80 15.29 -24.59
C ARG A 988 9.30 15.17 -24.32
N LEU A 989 10.07 14.62 -25.27
CA LEU A 989 11.52 14.54 -25.21
C LEU A 989 12.17 15.92 -25.13
N GLU A 990 11.66 16.91 -25.88
CA GLU A 990 12.15 18.29 -25.83
C GLU A 990 11.87 18.95 -24.47
N ALA A 991 10.67 18.73 -23.91
CA ALA A 991 10.35 19.20 -22.55
C ALA A 991 11.24 18.56 -21.49
N MET A 992 11.56 17.27 -21.63
CA MET A 992 12.50 16.54 -20.76
C MET A 992 13.93 17.06 -20.93
N ARG A 993 14.38 17.38 -22.16
CA ARG A 993 15.71 17.96 -22.41
C ARG A 993 15.93 19.27 -21.65
N ALA A 994 14.88 20.05 -21.46
CA ALA A 994 14.97 21.30 -20.69
C ALA A 994 15.22 21.08 -19.18
N THR A 995 15.01 19.87 -18.66
CA THR A 995 15.28 19.53 -17.24
C THR A 995 16.62 18.85 -17.03
N VAL A 996 17.33 18.50 -18.13
CA VAL A 996 18.64 17.85 -18.05
C VAL A 996 19.58 18.71 -17.23
N TRP A 997 20.18 18.07 -16.23
CA TRP A 997 21.16 18.66 -15.35
C TRP A 997 22.48 17.95 -15.49
N HIS A 998 23.55 18.72 -15.57
CA HIS A 998 24.90 18.20 -15.52
C HIS A 998 25.66 18.90 -14.40
N ASN A 999 26.44 18.12 -13.65
CA ASN A 999 27.39 18.59 -12.63
C ASN A 999 28.47 19.56 -13.19
N CYS A 1000 28.44 19.84 -14.50
CA CYS A 1000 29.39 20.64 -15.24
C CYS A 1000 28.69 21.51 -16.32
N ASP A 1001 27.65 22.26 -15.93
CA ASP A 1001 26.95 23.18 -16.84
C ASP A 1001 26.92 24.64 -16.32
N PRO A 1002 27.51 25.62 -17.05
CA PRO A 1002 28.33 25.43 -18.23
C PRO A 1002 29.67 24.72 -17.91
N PRO A 1003 30.25 23.97 -18.86
CA PRO A 1003 31.53 23.25 -18.67
C PRO A 1003 32.69 24.13 -18.19
N SER A 1004 32.60 25.46 -18.39
CA SER A 1004 33.56 26.45 -17.92
C SER A 1004 33.63 26.62 -16.39
N LYS A 1005 32.62 26.15 -15.65
CA LYS A 1005 32.57 26.20 -14.17
C LYS A 1005 33.15 24.97 -13.48
N CYS A 1006 33.55 23.94 -14.22
CA CYS A 1006 34.15 22.76 -13.61
C CYS A 1006 35.55 23.09 -13.09
N ALA A 1007 35.84 22.70 -11.86
CA ALA A 1007 37.20 22.68 -11.34
C ALA A 1007 37.97 21.55 -12.04
N TYR A 1008 38.53 21.84 -13.22
CA TYR A 1008 39.50 20.95 -13.87
C TYR A 1008 40.84 21.11 -13.16
N VAL A 1009 41.33 20.04 -12.53
CA VAL A 1009 42.76 19.94 -12.26
C VAL A 1009 43.42 19.68 -13.62
N ASP A 1010 44.38 20.52 -13.99
CA ASP A 1010 45.21 20.27 -15.17
C ASP A 1010 45.77 18.85 -15.05
N PRO A 1011 45.55 17.96 -16.04
CA PRO A 1011 45.99 16.57 -15.96
C PRO A 1011 47.48 16.48 -15.59
N ASN A 1012 48.32 17.34 -16.16
CA ASN A 1012 49.76 17.34 -15.85
C ASN A 1012 50.04 17.82 -14.42
N ASP A 1013 49.24 18.74 -13.87
CA ASP A 1013 49.34 19.22 -12.48
C ASP A 1013 48.82 18.17 -11.47
N TYR A 1014 47.76 17.43 -11.82
CA TYR A 1014 47.30 16.24 -11.08
C TYR A 1014 48.42 15.21 -11.06
N CYS A 1015 48.87 14.76 -12.23
CA CYS A 1015 49.99 13.83 -12.40
C CYS A 1015 51.28 14.24 -11.67
N ALA A 1016 51.65 15.52 -11.67
CA ALA A 1016 52.90 15.99 -11.07
C ALA A 1016 52.85 16.11 -9.54
N ASN A 1017 51.66 16.23 -8.94
CA ASN A 1017 51.50 16.52 -7.50
C ASN A 1017 50.66 15.50 -6.74
N THR A 1018 50.03 14.51 -7.41
CA THR A 1018 49.26 13.45 -6.77
C THR A 1018 50.20 12.45 -6.12
N HIS A 1019 50.54 12.73 -4.87
CA HIS A 1019 50.90 11.69 -3.93
C HIS A 1019 49.63 11.35 -3.15
N SER A 1020 49.18 10.10 -3.25
CA SER A 1020 48.27 9.61 -2.22
C SER A 1020 49.01 9.74 -0.89
N GLN A 1021 48.32 10.13 0.18
CA GLN A 1021 48.89 10.10 1.54
C GLN A 1021 49.43 8.71 1.92
N TRP A 1022 49.07 7.69 1.12
CA TRP A 1022 49.43 6.29 1.26
C TRP A 1022 50.37 5.75 0.15
N GLY A 1023 51.04 6.61 -0.62
CA GLY A 1023 51.98 6.19 -1.67
C GLY A 1023 51.32 5.94 -3.04
N ASP A 1024 51.42 4.72 -3.57
CA ASP A 1024 50.99 4.36 -4.94
C ASP A 1024 49.52 3.89 -5.04
N ALA A 1025 48.67 4.20 -4.06
CA ALA A 1025 47.26 3.80 -4.05
C ALA A 1025 46.33 4.86 -4.68
N TYR A 1026 45.43 4.46 -5.58
CA TYR A 1026 44.45 5.34 -6.24
C TYR A 1026 43.34 5.79 -5.29
N GLY A 1027 43.18 7.10 -5.05
CA GLY A 1027 42.13 7.62 -4.17
C GLY A 1027 42.20 9.12 -3.90
N PRO A 1028 41.62 9.59 -2.77
CA PRO A 1028 41.53 11.02 -2.44
C PRO A 1028 42.87 11.77 -2.51
N TYR A 1029 42.88 12.89 -3.22
CA TYR A 1029 44.08 13.69 -3.47
C TYR A 1029 44.50 14.55 -2.27
N TRP A 1030 45.81 14.64 -2.01
CA TRP A 1030 46.42 15.52 -0.99
C TRP A 1030 47.57 16.33 -1.62
N ARG A 1031 47.50 17.67 -1.57
CA ARG A 1031 48.64 18.54 -1.94
C ARG A 1031 49.40 18.92 -0.66
N GLY A 1032 50.71 18.67 -0.63
CA GLY A 1032 51.57 18.97 0.52
C GLY A 1032 51.45 20.43 0.97
N GLY A 1033 50.91 20.65 2.17
CA GLY A 1033 50.76 21.98 2.79
C GLY A 1033 49.31 22.41 3.02
N GLY A 1034 48.54 21.66 3.82
CA GLY A 1034 47.25 22.09 4.37
C GLY A 1034 46.02 21.88 3.47
N LEU A 1035 44.89 21.55 4.11
CA LEU A 1035 43.55 21.49 3.52
C LEU A 1035 43.13 22.89 3.02
N HIS A 1036 43.56 23.29 1.83
CA HIS A 1036 42.94 24.42 1.16
C HIS A 1036 41.79 23.92 0.29
N PRO A 1037 40.52 24.27 0.60
CA PRO A 1037 39.46 24.19 -0.39
C PRO A 1037 39.84 25.09 -1.57
N PHE A 1038 39.48 24.71 -2.79
CA PHE A 1038 39.62 25.57 -3.96
C PHE A 1038 38.76 26.84 -3.76
N SER A 1039 39.35 27.89 -3.18
CA SER A 1039 38.86 29.26 -3.26
C SER A 1039 39.86 30.06 -4.08
N GLY A 1040 39.96 29.74 -5.38
CA GLY A 1040 40.79 30.46 -6.33
C GLY A 1040 39.92 31.16 -7.35
N ASN A 1041 39.54 32.41 -7.07
CA ASN A 1041 39.12 33.33 -8.13
C ASN A 1041 40.33 33.57 -9.04
N TYR A 1042 40.32 33.01 -10.25
CA TYR A 1042 41.27 33.42 -11.29
C TYR A 1042 40.70 34.66 -11.98
N SER A 1043 41.23 35.84 -11.65
CA SER A 1043 41.03 37.02 -12.50
C SER A 1043 41.94 36.92 -13.71
N LEU A 1044 41.35 36.82 -14.90
CA LEU A 1044 42.05 37.03 -16.16
C LEU A 1044 42.28 38.54 -16.33
N ASP A 1045 43.53 38.94 -16.64
CA ASP A 1045 43.78 40.25 -17.27
C ASP A 1045 43.07 40.27 -18.65
N PRO A 1046 42.58 41.42 -19.15
CA PRO A 1046 41.96 41.57 -20.47
C PRO A 1046 42.77 41.04 -21.68
N THR A 1047 44.03 40.60 -21.50
CA THR A 1047 44.88 39.98 -22.52
C THR A 1047 45.09 38.46 -22.38
N GLY A 1048 44.53 37.80 -21.36
CA GLY A 1048 44.45 36.33 -21.29
C GLY A 1048 45.73 35.56 -20.91
N ARG A 1049 46.72 36.19 -20.25
CA ARG A 1049 47.89 35.47 -19.69
C ARG A 1049 47.76 35.19 -18.19
N ARG A 1050 48.12 33.97 -17.75
CA ARG A 1050 48.20 33.56 -16.34
C ARG A 1050 49.44 34.19 -15.67
N LEU A 1051 49.26 34.88 -14.55
CA LEU A 1051 50.35 35.34 -13.68
C LEU A 1051 50.66 34.28 -12.62
N ALA A 1052 51.91 33.81 -12.57
CA ALA A 1052 52.41 32.96 -11.51
C ALA A 1052 52.77 33.81 -10.28
N LEU A 1053 52.12 33.57 -9.14
CA LEU A 1053 52.54 34.10 -7.84
C LEU A 1053 53.35 33.02 -7.12
N SER A 1054 54.66 33.22 -7.05
CA SER A 1054 55.55 32.45 -6.18
C SER A 1054 55.36 32.89 -4.73
N ALA A 1055 54.96 31.98 -3.84
CA ALA A 1055 55.10 32.17 -2.40
C ALA A 1055 55.79 30.94 -1.80
N ARG A 1056 57.09 31.09 -1.53
CA ARG A 1056 57.86 30.25 -0.61
C ARG A 1056 57.29 30.45 0.79
N VAL A 1057 56.96 29.37 1.50
CA VAL A 1057 56.83 29.38 2.97
C VAL A 1057 57.66 28.24 3.54
N GLU A 1058 58.57 28.61 4.43
CA GLU A 1058 59.53 27.75 5.12
C GLU A 1058 58.85 26.75 6.05
N SER A 1059 59.34 25.50 5.99
CA SER A 1059 59.03 24.44 6.94
C SER A 1059 59.71 24.70 8.29
N SER A 1060 58.96 25.02 9.34
CA SER A 1060 59.38 24.68 10.70
C SER A 1060 58.18 24.58 11.65
N ARG A 1061 58.16 23.47 12.41
CA ARG A 1061 57.28 23.15 13.55
C ARG A 1061 55.88 22.60 13.24
N LEU A 1062 55.83 21.30 12.96
CA LEU A 1062 54.75 20.43 13.41
C LEU A 1062 55.36 19.37 14.32
N GLY A 1063 55.48 19.74 15.59
CA GLY A 1063 55.62 18.84 16.71
C GLY A 1063 54.59 19.27 17.74
N GLU A 1064 53.84 18.30 18.23
CA GLU A 1064 52.88 18.34 19.33
C GLU A 1064 51.39 18.58 18.99
N LEU A 1065 50.60 17.69 19.62
CA LEU A 1065 49.15 17.64 19.80
C LEU A 1065 48.40 16.89 18.67
N GLY A 1066 47.82 15.71 18.87
CA GLY A 1066 47.36 15.07 20.11
C GLY A 1066 45.93 14.59 19.87
#